data_AF-A0A8H8BV43-F1
#
_entry.id   AF-A0A8H8BV43-F1
#
_cell.length_a   1.000
_cell.length_b   1.000
_cell.length_c   1.000
_cell.angle_alpha   90.00
_cell.angle_beta   90.00
_cell.angle_gamma   90.00
#
_symmetry.space_group_name_H-M   'P 1'
#
loop_
_entity.id
_entity.type
_entity.pdbx_description
1 polymer ?
#
loop_
_entity_poly.entity_id
_entity_poly.type
_entity_poly.pdbx_seq_one_letter_code
_entity_poly.pdbx_strand_id
1 'polypeptide(L)'
;MTLAHTQEGATQWLQALGALGTFIGVFVSFGFWFVDLRYQQAVDIVGRTIVNEEKMAPFAVSWIHGKNARTPVLFTISTIIKGGDEHVFTSSMFDQLPPNHDEVPGKNLCHKLDESPFWQEVRASWETSRRELRIGTWWAVGLAWLKAGMLILVNKLRRTDKKWKPIECARRFLRRKVSQDLRLRPMQSPKDLNRHLLYPEFQRECKRRDIERGGETQDPILEYAVRMPGLKSPWDVSVDVHPLLGYENSWKQHLQRIWISDGKPCIEVSRTELAALALIMGIRIHLNYKDSDSPSAARKDPKSDVLDRPEVESPGGDGKLDSQSQLFGQGYPRSLGGDGIFGRGLYGKPLYGDSWALRLVVGRVEHTSDGPSRGSGYSTLFAKCMACGCVPFETTDRWNRVIFITKGTLKAIKAGMNIRDGFYEEGKDKDESARPQKYLNRLPSARRISYYGLPGALNEGKIPHVCTVDGAPILAWPRVVAGIAFGGLVPMATLNLVRAIRFTAEGENNTVEIALEQLWNIMIDIQHLAQFHQLFGQDIEDAAKAKEGEEMEKMGNPTDASMARAASAISHLSTILEYAIARCAEPDAILNGGINVAPPVAHETAQQRRHRARADVFQACCKELSDSFLIARRSEEPANHHLHRKDETHTATVEKPISTHKARFDVVTCGRIARYIILVWSYYVTIVVWNDEENVEALKFVGNNKDRVYHPVDLNELPRSCFLS
;
A
#
# COMPACT_ATOMS: atom_id res chain seq x y z
N MET A 1 24.86 57.62 -66.53
CA MET A 1 25.72 56.42 -66.46
C MET A 1 26.08 55.95 -65.05
N THR A 2 25.86 56.74 -63.98
CA THR A 2 26.17 56.35 -62.59
C THR A 2 25.07 55.58 -61.83
N LEU A 3 23.85 55.47 -62.37
CA LEU A 3 22.75 54.68 -61.77
C LEU A 3 22.70 53.21 -62.22
N ALA A 4 23.37 52.85 -63.32
CA ALA A 4 23.37 51.47 -63.83
C ALA A 4 24.33 50.54 -63.03
N HIS A 5 25.39 51.09 -62.44
CA HIS A 5 26.37 50.29 -61.67
C HIS A 5 25.90 49.92 -60.25
N THR A 6 24.87 50.55 -59.71
CA THR A 6 24.34 50.22 -58.37
C THR A 6 23.38 49.03 -58.38
N GLN A 7 22.79 48.68 -59.54
CA GLN A 7 21.80 47.61 -59.64
C GLN A 7 22.45 46.22 -59.73
N GLU A 8 23.61 46.10 -60.38
CA GLU A 8 24.39 44.85 -60.45
C GLU A 8 25.00 44.43 -59.09
N GLY A 9 25.28 45.40 -58.21
CA GLY A 9 25.76 45.10 -56.86
C GLY A 9 24.67 44.46 -55.99
N ALA A 10 23.42 44.91 -56.11
CA ALA A 10 22.30 44.45 -55.29
C ALA A 10 21.92 42.99 -55.60
N THR A 11 21.97 42.59 -56.88
CA THR A 11 21.69 41.21 -57.30
C THR A 11 22.74 40.23 -56.80
N GLN A 12 24.02 40.61 -56.78
CA GLN A 12 25.09 39.78 -56.22
C GLN A 12 24.95 39.60 -54.70
N TRP A 13 24.51 40.63 -53.96
CA TRP A 13 24.24 40.51 -52.52
C TRP A 13 23.03 39.62 -52.21
N LEU A 14 21.96 39.72 -53.00
CA LEU A 14 20.78 38.85 -52.84
C LEU A 14 21.12 37.38 -53.15
N GLN A 15 21.93 37.12 -54.17
CA GLN A 15 22.41 35.76 -54.46
C GLN A 15 23.33 35.22 -53.35
N ALA A 16 24.21 36.06 -52.79
CA ALA A 16 25.07 35.66 -51.67
C ALA A 16 24.28 35.38 -50.38
N LEU A 17 23.21 36.15 -50.11
CA LEU A 17 22.30 35.90 -48.98
C LEU A 17 21.47 34.63 -49.19
N GLY A 18 20.99 34.39 -50.42
CA GLY A 18 20.31 33.15 -50.80
C GLY A 18 21.20 31.93 -50.58
N ALA A 19 22.45 31.98 -51.06
CA ALA A 19 23.43 30.91 -50.89
C ALA A 19 23.80 30.68 -49.40
N LEU A 20 23.87 31.73 -48.59
CA LEU A 20 24.11 31.61 -47.15
C LEU A 20 22.91 30.96 -46.45
N GLY A 21 21.68 31.31 -46.85
CA GLY A 21 20.45 30.72 -46.31
C GLY A 21 20.36 29.22 -46.58
N THR A 22 20.67 28.79 -47.80
CA THR A 22 20.73 27.35 -48.12
C THR A 22 21.85 26.64 -47.37
N PHE A 23 23.02 27.25 -47.23
CA PHE A 23 24.13 26.67 -46.48
C PHE A 23 23.78 26.48 -45.00
N ILE A 24 23.13 27.47 -44.38
CA ILE A 24 22.64 27.36 -43.00
C ILE A 24 21.57 26.27 -42.90
N GLY A 25 20.63 26.21 -43.86
CA GLY A 25 19.60 25.18 -43.91
C GLY A 25 20.18 23.76 -43.96
N VAL A 26 21.20 23.53 -44.79
CA VAL A 26 21.90 22.23 -44.87
C VAL A 26 22.58 21.88 -43.56
N PHE A 27 23.28 22.82 -42.91
CA PHE A 27 23.94 22.56 -41.63
C PHE A 27 22.94 22.29 -40.50
N VAL A 28 21.80 22.96 -40.49
CA VAL A 28 20.71 22.71 -39.54
C VAL A 28 20.15 21.30 -39.76
N SER A 29 19.84 20.93 -41.01
CA SER A 29 19.35 19.60 -41.35
C SER A 29 20.37 18.49 -41.04
N PHE A 30 21.66 18.73 -41.26
CA PHE A 30 22.73 17.80 -40.94
C PHE A 30 22.93 17.65 -39.42
N GLY A 31 22.74 18.74 -38.68
CA GLY A 31 22.69 18.72 -37.21
C GLY A 31 21.52 17.88 -36.69
N PHE A 32 20.32 18.05 -37.26
CA PHE A 32 19.16 17.21 -36.96
C PHE A 32 19.43 15.74 -37.26
N TRP A 33 19.99 15.44 -38.43
CA TRP A 33 20.35 14.08 -38.82
C TRP A 33 21.39 13.45 -37.88
N PHE A 34 22.43 14.18 -37.46
CA PHE A 34 23.43 13.67 -36.52
C PHE A 34 22.86 13.41 -35.12
N VAL A 35 21.91 14.25 -34.66
CA VAL A 35 21.19 14.04 -33.40
C VAL A 35 20.31 12.80 -33.50
N ASP A 36 19.61 12.61 -34.63
CA ASP A 36 18.78 11.44 -34.89
C ASP A 36 19.61 10.14 -34.99
N LEU A 37 20.77 10.20 -35.64
CA LEU A 37 21.67 9.04 -35.76
C LEU A 37 22.28 8.61 -34.42
N ARG A 38 22.64 9.60 -33.58
CA ARG A 38 23.09 9.36 -32.19
C ARG A 38 21.97 8.80 -31.32
N TYR A 39 20.74 9.26 -31.55
CA TYR A 39 19.54 8.74 -30.89
C TYR A 39 19.30 7.27 -31.26
N GLN A 40 19.31 6.95 -32.56
CA GLN A 40 19.16 5.58 -33.08
C GLN A 40 20.24 4.63 -32.56
N GLN A 41 21.52 5.02 -32.57
CA GLN A 41 22.61 4.19 -32.03
C GLN A 41 22.53 3.98 -30.52
N ALA A 42 22.06 4.97 -29.76
CA ALA A 42 21.85 4.83 -28.31
C ALA A 42 20.69 3.88 -28.02
N VAL A 43 19.61 3.94 -28.82
CA VAL A 43 18.48 2.99 -28.75
C VAL A 43 18.94 1.57 -29.08
N ASP A 44 19.72 1.36 -30.14
CA ASP A 44 20.20 0.02 -30.55
C ASP A 44 21.13 -0.66 -29.53
N ILE A 45 21.98 0.11 -28.83
CA ILE A 45 22.87 -0.42 -27.80
C ILE A 45 22.09 -0.75 -26.51
N VAL A 46 21.09 0.06 -26.18
CA VAL A 46 20.21 -0.13 -25.02
C VAL A 46 19.19 -1.26 -25.25
N GLY A 47 18.68 -1.41 -26.47
CA GLY A 47 17.78 -2.50 -26.86
C GLY A 47 18.42 -3.89 -26.77
N ARG A 48 19.75 -3.99 -26.78
CA ARG A 48 20.48 -5.26 -26.53
C ARG A 48 20.70 -5.59 -25.05
N THR A 49 20.62 -4.60 -24.15
CA THR A 49 20.79 -4.82 -22.70
C THR A 49 19.45 -4.85 -21.94
N ILE A 50 18.37 -4.42 -22.56
CA ILE A 50 17.03 -4.34 -21.96
C ILE A 50 16.06 -5.09 -22.88
N VAL A 51 15.76 -6.34 -22.54
CA VAL A 51 15.00 -7.29 -23.39
C VAL A 51 13.49 -6.94 -23.49
N ASN A 52 13.03 -5.77 -23.02
CA ASN A 52 11.63 -5.34 -23.17
C ASN A 52 11.44 -3.82 -23.04
N GLU A 53 11.73 -3.06 -24.11
CA GLU A 53 11.54 -1.60 -24.17
C GLU A 53 10.10 -1.13 -23.89
N GLU A 54 9.08 -1.90 -24.29
CA GLU A 54 7.67 -1.53 -24.09
C GLU A 54 7.21 -1.50 -22.62
N LYS A 55 7.95 -2.13 -21.71
CA LYS A 55 7.57 -2.24 -20.28
C LYS A 55 8.26 -1.22 -19.37
N MET A 56 9.33 -0.58 -19.83
CA MET A 56 10.18 0.33 -19.04
C MET A 56 10.36 1.72 -19.68
N ALA A 57 9.65 1.99 -20.79
CA ALA A 57 9.75 3.24 -21.55
C ALA A 57 9.78 4.55 -20.74
N PRO A 58 9.09 4.73 -19.60
CA PRO A 58 9.21 5.96 -18.79
C PRO A 58 10.59 6.14 -18.14
N PHE A 59 11.32 5.05 -17.89
CA PHE A 59 12.59 5.05 -17.15
C PHE A 59 13.82 5.22 -18.06
N ALA A 60 13.75 4.76 -19.32
CA ALA A 60 14.83 4.86 -20.29
C ALA A 60 15.09 6.30 -20.78
N VAL A 61 14.08 7.18 -20.75
CA VAL A 61 14.16 8.54 -21.31
C VAL A 61 15.15 9.44 -20.56
N SER A 62 15.47 9.15 -19.29
CA SER A 62 16.49 9.89 -18.53
C SER A 62 17.94 9.52 -18.89
N TRP A 63 18.16 8.40 -19.59
CA TRP A 63 19.50 7.88 -19.88
C TRP A 63 20.08 8.39 -21.21
N ILE A 64 19.21 8.74 -22.17
CA ILE A 64 19.61 9.09 -23.56
C ILE A 64 20.28 10.48 -23.66
N HIS A 65 20.18 11.34 -22.63
CA HIS A 65 20.75 12.70 -22.66
C HIS A 65 22.11 12.78 -21.93
N GLY A 66 23.13 12.21 -22.57
CA GLY A 66 24.49 12.00 -22.06
C GLY A 66 25.09 13.06 -21.11
N LYS A 67 25.81 12.52 -20.11
CA LYS A 67 26.62 13.09 -19.01
C LYS A 67 26.02 13.14 -17.61
N ASN A 68 24.72 12.92 -17.43
CA ASN A 68 24.13 12.66 -16.11
C ASN A 68 22.98 11.68 -16.24
N ALA A 69 23.30 10.44 -16.62
CA ALA A 69 22.35 9.35 -16.60
C ALA A 69 21.88 9.16 -15.14
N ARG A 70 20.76 9.78 -14.78
CA ARG A 70 20.20 9.66 -13.44
C ARG A 70 19.84 8.19 -13.27
N THR A 71 20.37 7.58 -12.22
CA THR A 71 19.97 6.22 -11.82
C THR A 71 18.45 6.18 -11.76
N PRO A 72 17.81 5.15 -12.32
CA PRO A 72 16.38 5.00 -12.21
C PRO A 72 16.01 4.97 -10.73
N VAL A 73 14.95 5.69 -10.40
CA VAL A 73 14.43 5.81 -9.05
C VAL A 73 13.04 5.20 -8.97
N LEU A 74 12.77 4.48 -7.89
CA LEU A 74 11.47 3.90 -7.57
C LEU A 74 10.98 4.44 -6.24
N PHE A 75 9.68 4.31 -5.97
CA PHE A 75 9.16 4.57 -4.64
C PHE A 75 9.79 3.63 -3.60
N THR A 76 10.03 4.15 -2.40
CA THR A 76 10.39 3.32 -1.25
C THR A 76 9.22 2.39 -0.90
N ILE A 77 9.53 1.22 -0.35
CA ILE A 77 8.49 0.29 0.14
C ILE A 77 7.63 0.97 1.20
N SER A 78 8.20 1.81 2.05
CA SER A 78 7.45 2.62 3.00
C SER A 78 6.44 3.54 2.31
N THR A 79 6.78 4.15 1.18
CA THR A 79 5.85 5.04 0.45
C THR A 79 4.70 4.25 -0.13
N ILE A 80 5.00 3.07 -0.69
CA ILE A 80 3.99 2.11 -1.12
C ILE A 80 3.09 1.79 0.08
N ILE A 81 3.61 1.22 1.17
CA ILE A 81 2.80 0.85 2.35
C ILE A 81 1.93 2.01 2.86
N LYS A 82 2.47 3.24 2.92
CA LYS A 82 1.71 4.43 3.32
C LYS A 82 0.57 4.76 2.35
N GLY A 83 0.80 4.68 1.04
CA GLY A 83 -0.26 4.83 0.05
C GLY A 83 -1.34 3.75 0.20
N GLY A 84 -0.95 2.52 0.54
CA GLY A 84 -1.89 1.45 0.86
C GLY A 84 -2.70 1.70 2.14
N ASP A 85 -2.12 2.34 3.16
CA ASP A 85 -2.83 2.76 4.39
C ASP A 85 -3.89 3.82 4.09
N GLU A 86 -3.65 4.64 3.07
CA GLU A 86 -4.56 5.69 2.58
C GLU A 86 -5.56 5.18 1.54
N HIS A 87 -5.64 3.87 1.32
CA HIS A 87 -6.51 3.24 0.33
C HIS A 87 -6.24 3.68 -1.13
N VAL A 88 -5.06 4.24 -1.43
CA VAL A 88 -4.65 4.56 -2.81
C VAL A 88 -4.56 3.28 -3.65
N PHE A 89 -4.17 2.18 -3.01
CA PHE A 89 -4.22 0.85 -3.58
C PHE A 89 -4.47 -0.18 -2.47
N THR A 90 -4.70 -1.42 -2.89
CA THR A 90 -4.99 -2.56 -2.01
C THR A 90 -4.03 -3.71 -2.30
N SER A 91 -4.17 -4.82 -1.56
CA SER A 91 -3.40 -6.03 -1.81
C SER A 91 -3.53 -6.56 -3.24
N SER A 92 -4.62 -6.24 -3.94
CA SER A 92 -4.87 -6.63 -5.34
C SER A 92 -3.74 -6.20 -6.31
N MET A 93 -2.96 -5.17 -5.95
CA MET A 93 -1.80 -4.79 -6.75
C MET A 93 -0.74 -5.89 -6.83
N PHE A 94 -0.67 -6.76 -5.82
CA PHE A 94 0.28 -7.87 -5.77
C PHE A 94 -0.27 -9.11 -6.47
N ASP A 95 -1.60 -9.28 -6.51
CA ASP A 95 -2.28 -10.37 -7.25
C ASP A 95 -2.17 -10.22 -8.76
N GLN A 96 -2.27 -8.98 -9.26
CA GLN A 96 -2.26 -8.68 -10.69
C GLN A 96 -0.86 -8.76 -11.33
N LEU A 97 0.13 -9.25 -10.60
CA LEU A 97 1.48 -9.47 -11.14
C LEU A 97 1.48 -10.74 -11.99
N PRO A 98 1.96 -10.70 -13.25
CA PRO A 98 2.00 -11.90 -14.08
C PRO A 98 2.78 -13.04 -13.41
N PRO A 99 2.35 -14.31 -13.55
CA PRO A 99 3.03 -15.46 -12.95
C PRO A 99 4.40 -15.76 -13.59
N ASN A 100 4.58 -15.40 -14.87
CA ASN A 100 5.75 -15.78 -15.67
C ASN A 100 6.80 -14.68 -15.88
N HIS A 101 6.79 -13.64 -15.05
CA HIS A 101 7.84 -12.63 -15.11
C HIS A 101 8.63 -12.60 -13.80
N ASP A 102 9.94 -12.82 -13.90
CA ASP A 102 10.93 -12.49 -12.87
C ASP A 102 10.94 -10.98 -12.52
N GLU A 103 10.12 -10.18 -13.19
CA GLU A 103 10.05 -8.73 -13.09
C GLU A 103 8.62 -8.26 -12.84
N VAL A 104 8.42 -7.50 -11.76
CA VAL A 104 7.19 -6.75 -11.48
C VAL A 104 7.06 -5.67 -12.55
N PRO A 105 6.03 -5.65 -13.42
CA PRO A 105 5.86 -4.58 -14.37
C PRO A 105 5.48 -3.31 -13.60
N GLY A 106 6.49 -2.49 -13.30
CA GLY A 106 6.34 -1.20 -12.61
C GLY A 106 5.33 -0.29 -13.31
N LYS A 107 5.02 -0.53 -14.59
CA LYS A 107 3.97 0.15 -15.36
C LYS A 107 2.60 0.12 -14.68
N ASN A 108 2.14 -1.01 -14.13
CA ASN A 108 0.82 -1.07 -13.51
C ASN A 108 0.78 -0.30 -12.18
N LEU A 109 1.86 -0.39 -11.40
CA LEU A 109 2.02 0.36 -10.17
C LEU A 109 2.12 1.87 -10.47
N CYS A 110 2.93 2.25 -11.44
CA CYS A 110 3.07 3.63 -11.88
C CYS A 110 1.76 4.15 -12.48
N HIS A 111 1.02 3.36 -13.26
CA HIS A 111 -0.25 3.77 -13.86
C HIS A 111 -1.34 3.97 -12.81
N LYS A 112 -1.47 3.04 -11.84
CA LYS A 112 -2.43 3.21 -10.73
C LYS A 112 -2.07 4.38 -9.82
N LEU A 113 -0.77 4.60 -9.59
CA LEU A 113 -0.32 5.81 -8.91
C LEU A 113 -0.65 7.05 -9.76
N ASP A 114 -0.31 7.06 -11.04
CA ASP A 114 -0.57 8.15 -11.99
C ASP A 114 -2.06 8.51 -12.13
N GLU A 115 -2.97 7.54 -12.01
CA GLU A 115 -4.42 7.75 -12.08
C GLU A 115 -4.98 8.42 -10.82
N SER A 116 -4.29 8.33 -9.68
CA SER A 116 -4.78 8.93 -8.45
C SER A 116 -4.85 10.46 -8.60
N PRO A 117 -5.93 11.11 -8.13
CA PRO A 117 -6.13 12.56 -8.27
C PRO A 117 -4.94 13.39 -7.79
N PHE A 118 -4.31 12.91 -6.71
CA PHE A 118 -3.08 13.47 -6.15
C PHE A 118 -1.93 13.50 -7.16
N TRP A 119 -1.74 12.44 -7.96
CA TRP A 119 -0.64 12.34 -8.90
C TRP A 119 -0.90 13.03 -10.24
N GLN A 120 -2.16 13.16 -10.64
CA GLN A 120 -2.54 14.00 -11.79
C GLN A 120 -2.13 15.46 -11.56
N GLU A 121 -2.30 15.96 -10.34
CA GLU A 121 -1.90 17.31 -9.94
C GLU A 121 -0.37 17.49 -9.91
N VAL A 122 0.36 16.48 -9.39
CA VAL A 122 1.83 16.46 -9.39
C VAL A 122 2.39 16.44 -10.82
N ARG A 123 1.79 15.65 -11.71
CA ARG A 123 2.17 15.60 -13.14
C ARG A 123 1.94 16.95 -13.82
N ALA A 124 0.81 17.60 -13.56
CA ALA A 124 0.49 18.91 -14.13
C ALA A 124 1.55 19.96 -13.75
N SER A 125 2.01 19.95 -12.49
CA SER A 125 3.11 20.83 -12.05
C SER A 125 4.44 20.48 -12.73
N TRP A 126 4.79 19.19 -12.80
CA TRP A 126 6.03 18.75 -13.44
C TRP A 126 6.09 19.08 -14.94
N GLU A 127 4.99 18.91 -15.68
CA GLU A 127 4.90 19.27 -17.10
C GLU A 127 5.03 20.77 -17.31
N THR A 128 4.51 21.58 -16.39
CA THR A 128 4.65 23.04 -16.41
C THR A 128 6.12 23.44 -16.25
N SER A 129 6.82 22.88 -15.26
CA SER A 129 8.26 23.11 -15.05
C SER A 129 9.13 22.65 -16.24
N ARG A 130 8.75 21.55 -16.90
CA ARG A 130 9.46 21.02 -18.08
C ARG A 130 9.30 21.92 -19.31
N ARG A 131 8.15 22.57 -19.48
CA ARG A 131 7.91 23.54 -20.57
C ARG A 131 8.81 24.77 -20.41
N GLU A 132 8.94 25.29 -19.21
CA GLU A 132 9.80 26.47 -18.95
C GLU A 132 11.29 26.18 -19.21
N LEU A 133 11.77 25.00 -18.82
CA LEU A 133 13.16 24.56 -19.04
C LEU A 133 13.49 24.39 -20.53
N ARG A 134 12.55 23.86 -21.33
CA ARG A 134 12.73 23.78 -22.79
C ARG A 134 12.85 25.17 -23.37
N ILE A 135 11.94 26.08 -23.05
CA ILE A 135 11.95 27.45 -23.58
C ILE A 135 13.28 28.15 -23.27
N GLY A 136 13.80 28.03 -22.04
CA GLY A 136 15.08 28.60 -21.66
C GLY A 136 16.28 28.03 -22.42
N THR A 137 16.32 26.71 -22.64
CA THR A 137 17.43 26.04 -23.33
C THR A 137 17.45 26.38 -24.83
N TRP A 138 16.27 26.42 -25.47
CA TRP A 138 16.14 26.82 -26.88
C TRP A 138 16.53 28.29 -27.09
N TRP A 139 16.17 29.18 -26.16
CA TRP A 139 16.61 30.56 -26.17
C TRP A 139 18.14 30.69 -26.09
N ALA A 140 18.78 29.94 -25.20
CA ALA A 140 20.24 29.98 -25.02
C ALA A 140 21.01 29.48 -26.27
N VAL A 141 20.55 28.38 -26.88
CA VAL A 141 21.15 27.84 -28.11
C VAL A 141 20.95 28.82 -29.27
N GLY A 142 19.73 29.36 -29.43
CA GLY A 142 19.45 30.38 -30.44
C GLY A 142 20.35 31.63 -30.29
N LEU A 143 20.54 32.10 -29.05
CA LEU A 143 21.40 33.26 -28.77
C LEU A 143 22.88 32.98 -29.06
N ALA A 144 23.37 31.77 -28.76
CA ALA A 144 24.74 31.38 -29.04
C ALA A 144 25.03 31.29 -30.54
N TRP A 145 24.09 30.72 -31.31
CA TRP A 145 24.17 30.67 -32.77
C TRP A 145 24.09 32.05 -33.41
N LEU A 146 23.21 32.92 -32.90
CA LEU A 146 23.08 34.29 -33.39
C LEU A 146 24.36 35.11 -33.10
N LYS A 147 24.98 34.89 -31.93
CA LYS A 147 26.31 35.47 -31.60
C LYS A 147 27.41 34.95 -32.53
N ALA A 148 27.47 33.65 -32.80
CA ALA A 148 28.45 33.06 -33.70
C ALA A 148 28.28 33.57 -35.15
N GLY A 149 27.03 33.62 -35.64
CA GLY A 149 26.69 34.17 -36.95
C GLY A 149 27.05 35.65 -37.08
N MET A 150 26.76 36.46 -36.06
CA MET A 150 27.19 37.86 -36.01
C MET A 150 28.72 38.00 -35.99
N LEU A 151 29.44 37.13 -35.26
CA LEU A 151 30.90 37.18 -35.22
C LEU A 151 31.50 36.88 -36.60
N ILE A 152 30.97 35.88 -37.30
CA ILE A 152 31.38 35.51 -38.66
C ILE A 152 31.08 36.66 -39.63
N LEU A 153 29.89 37.26 -39.54
CA LEU A 153 29.49 38.40 -40.37
C LEU A 153 30.41 39.61 -40.15
N VAL A 154 30.71 39.93 -38.89
CA VAL A 154 31.64 41.02 -38.52
C VAL A 154 33.05 40.75 -39.04
N ASN A 155 33.54 39.51 -38.95
CA ASN A 155 34.86 39.14 -39.48
C ASN A 155 34.90 39.19 -41.02
N LYS A 156 33.80 38.87 -41.69
CA LYS A 156 33.70 38.93 -43.16
C LYS A 156 33.65 40.39 -43.64
N LEU A 157 32.88 41.25 -42.96
CA LEU A 157 32.85 42.70 -43.19
C LEU A 157 34.19 43.38 -42.89
N ARG A 158 34.99 42.84 -41.96
CA ARG A 158 36.34 43.34 -41.66
C ARG A 158 37.34 43.10 -42.79
N ARG A 159 37.13 42.11 -43.66
CA ARG A 159 38.03 41.77 -44.76
C ARG A 159 37.75 42.54 -46.06
N THR A 160 36.59 43.18 -46.20
CA THR A 160 36.27 44.02 -47.35
C THR A 160 36.76 45.44 -47.12
N ASP A 161 38.05 45.64 -47.34
CA ASP A 161 38.79 46.87 -47.10
C ASP A 161 38.60 47.86 -48.27
N LYS A 162 37.44 48.53 -48.34
CA LYS A 162 37.30 49.77 -49.14
C LYS A 162 36.53 50.79 -48.31
N LYS A 163 37.02 52.04 -48.34
CA LYS A 163 36.61 53.22 -47.56
C LYS A 163 35.07 53.42 -47.48
N TRP A 164 34.40 52.82 -46.51
CA TRP A 164 33.00 53.06 -46.20
C TRP A 164 32.84 53.65 -44.79
N LYS A 165 32.83 54.98 -44.70
CA LYS A 165 32.61 55.76 -43.47
C LYS A 165 31.33 55.41 -42.66
N PRO A 166 30.23 54.87 -43.22
CA PRO A 166 29.05 54.49 -42.43
C PRO A 166 29.28 53.30 -41.48
N ILE A 167 30.21 52.39 -41.80
CA ILE A 167 30.49 51.18 -41.00
C ILE A 167 31.14 51.54 -39.66
N GLU A 168 31.90 52.64 -39.59
CA GLU A 168 32.49 53.15 -38.34
C GLU A 168 31.39 53.56 -37.33
N CYS A 169 30.28 54.12 -37.83
CA CYS A 169 29.12 54.48 -37.01
C CYS A 169 28.35 53.25 -36.54
N ALA A 170 28.08 52.28 -37.43
CA ALA A 170 27.45 51.01 -37.06
C ALA A 170 28.31 50.21 -36.06
N ARG A 171 29.64 50.26 -36.21
CA ARG A 171 30.62 49.64 -35.31
C ARG A 171 30.66 50.32 -33.94
N ARG A 172 30.56 51.65 -33.86
CA ARG A 172 30.41 52.38 -32.58
C ARG A 172 29.06 52.11 -31.92
N PHE A 173 27.99 51.99 -32.71
CA PHE A 173 26.65 51.65 -32.21
C PHE A 173 26.59 50.22 -31.66
N LEU A 174 27.09 49.23 -32.41
CA LEU A 174 27.17 47.83 -31.96
C LEU A 174 28.13 47.65 -30.76
N ARG A 175 29.26 48.37 -30.71
CA ARG A 175 30.11 48.38 -29.49
C ARG A 175 29.41 48.99 -28.29
N ARG A 176 28.65 50.07 -28.46
CA ARG A 176 27.85 50.66 -27.37
C ARG A 176 26.74 49.73 -26.91
N LYS A 177 26.02 49.08 -27.84
CA LYS A 177 24.93 48.15 -27.51
C LYS A 177 25.44 46.87 -26.85
N VAL A 178 26.50 46.27 -27.37
CA VAL A 178 27.16 45.10 -26.76
C VAL A 178 27.79 45.45 -25.40
N SER A 179 28.33 46.66 -25.23
CA SER A 179 28.83 47.14 -23.93
C SER A 179 27.73 47.51 -22.94
N GLN A 180 26.52 47.85 -23.39
CA GLN A 180 25.34 48.07 -22.54
C GLN A 180 24.71 46.74 -22.13
N ASP A 181 24.67 45.75 -23.02
CA ASP A 181 24.18 44.39 -22.73
C ASP A 181 25.18 43.56 -21.89
N LEU A 182 26.47 43.89 -21.91
CA LEU A 182 27.51 43.30 -21.03
C LEU A 182 27.55 43.91 -19.61
N ARG A 183 26.65 44.85 -19.27
CA ARG A 183 26.42 45.30 -17.88
C ARG A 183 25.32 44.51 -17.16
N LEU A 184 25.05 43.28 -17.58
CA LEU A 184 24.38 42.32 -16.70
C LEU A 184 25.39 41.86 -15.66
N ARG A 185 25.12 42.22 -14.40
CA ARG A 185 25.88 41.83 -13.20
C ARG A 185 26.19 40.33 -13.23
N PRO A 186 27.36 39.89 -12.76
CA PRO A 186 27.56 38.46 -12.49
C PRO A 186 26.53 38.03 -11.44
N MET A 187 25.71 37.03 -11.78
CA MET A 187 24.91 36.28 -10.80
C MET A 187 25.88 35.62 -9.83
N GLN A 188 26.05 36.24 -8.66
CA GLN A 188 26.62 35.58 -7.50
C GLN A 188 25.57 34.63 -6.93
N SER A 189 25.99 33.37 -6.76
CA SER A 189 25.60 32.38 -5.75
C SER A 189 24.13 32.30 -5.28
N PRO A 190 23.50 31.11 -5.27
CA PRO A 190 22.14 30.88 -4.78
C PRO A 190 21.99 30.92 -3.24
N LYS A 191 22.65 31.87 -2.55
CA LYS A 191 22.55 32.06 -1.09
C LYS A 191 21.81 33.33 -0.64
N ASP A 192 21.48 34.25 -1.54
CA ASP A 192 20.85 35.54 -1.15
C ASP A 192 19.36 35.69 -1.52
N LEU A 193 18.71 34.66 -2.06
CA LEU A 193 17.27 34.69 -2.35
C LEU A 193 16.37 34.57 -1.08
N ASN A 194 16.97 34.38 0.10
CA ASN A 194 16.26 34.22 1.38
C ASN A 194 16.21 35.49 2.25
N ARG A 195 16.56 36.68 1.72
CA ARG A 195 16.66 37.91 2.54
C ARG A 195 15.72 39.08 2.21
N HIS A 196 14.83 38.98 1.23
CA HIS A 196 13.99 40.12 0.83
C HIS A 196 12.47 39.91 0.79
N LEU A 197 11.94 38.95 1.55
CA LEU A 197 10.51 38.89 1.88
C LEU A 197 10.33 38.76 3.39
N LEU A 198 10.59 39.83 4.13
CA LEU A 198 10.18 39.94 5.53
C LEU A 198 9.61 41.35 5.77
N TYR A 199 8.33 41.38 6.14
CA TYR A 199 7.57 42.55 6.54
C TYR A 199 8.22 43.26 7.75
N PRO A 200 8.61 44.54 7.64
CA PRO A 200 9.15 45.31 8.77
C PRO A 200 8.11 45.64 9.86
N GLU A 201 6.82 45.47 9.59
CA GLU A 201 5.74 45.80 10.52
C GLU A 201 5.44 44.66 11.50
N PHE A 202 5.58 43.40 11.07
CA PHE A 202 5.35 42.24 11.92
C PHE A 202 6.41 42.09 13.04
N GLN A 203 7.67 42.44 12.75
CA GLN A 203 8.73 42.41 13.76
C GLN A 203 8.62 43.53 14.80
N ARG A 204 7.98 44.66 14.47
CA ARG A 204 7.73 45.73 15.46
C ARG A 204 6.58 45.36 16.39
N GLU A 205 5.58 44.63 15.91
CA GLU A 205 4.46 44.14 16.70
C GLU A 205 4.89 43.07 17.72
N CYS A 206 5.73 42.11 17.31
CA CYS A 206 6.27 41.07 18.20
C CYS A 206 7.20 41.66 19.28
N LYS A 207 8.09 42.58 18.89
CA LYS A 207 9.04 43.19 19.83
C LYS A 207 8.39 44.12 20.85
N ARG A 208 7.19 44.63 20.57
CA ARG A 208 6.38 45.43 21.51
C ARG A 208 5.70 44.53 22.56
N ARG A 209 5.30 43.31 22.18
CA ARG A 209 4.62 42.35 23.08
C ARG A 209 5.58 41.55 23.96
N ASP A 210 6.82 41.32 23.51
CA ASP A 210 7.84 40.63 24.32
C ASP A 210 8.42 41.51 25.45
N ILE A 211 8.24 42.83 25.39
CA ILE A 211 8.64 43.75 26.47
C ILE A 211 7.56 43.84 27.56
N GLU A 212 6.30 43.49 27.27
CA GLU A 212 5.19 43.54 28.22
C GLU A 212 4.98 42.24 29.02
N ARG A 213 5.64 41.14 28.64
CA ARG A 213 5.54 39.85 29.34
C ARG A 213 6.87 39.47 29.95
N GLY A 214 7.08 39.97 31.17
CA GLY A 214 8.13 39.49 32.06
C GLY A 214 8.10 37.97 32.17
N GLY A 215 9.29 37.39 32.20
CA GLY A 215 9.53 36.00 31.82
C GLY A 215 8.79 34.95 32.63
N GLU A 216 8.33 33.92 31.94
CA GLU A 216 8.37 32.52 32.38
C GLU A 216 8.16 31.63 31.15
N THR A 217 8.96 30.57 31.06
CA THR A 217 8.99 29.60 29.97
C THR A 217 7.74 28.74 29.93
N GLN A 218 6.92 28.85 28.87
CA GLN A 218 5.99 27.81 28.43
C GLN A 218 5.67 27.93 26.93
N ASP A 219 5.69 26.78 26.25
CA ASP A 219 5.37 26.55 24.83
C ASP A 219 4.00 27.12 24.42
N PRO A 220 3.90 27.99 23.39
CA PRO A 220 2.62 28.47 22.89
C PRO A 220 2.30 27.87 21.51
N ILE A 221 1.79 26.64 21.47
CA ILE A 221 0.93 26.15 20.37
C ILE A 221 -0.27 25.43 21.01
N LEU A 222 -1.04 26.15 21.80
CA LEU A 222 -2.26 25.61 22.41
C LEU A 222 -3.24 26.72 22.82
N GLU A 223 -3.56 27.62 21.90
CA GLU A 223 -4.74 28.47 22.08
C GLU A 223 -5.23 29.08 20.76
N TYR A 224 -5.81 28.27 19.86
CA TYR A 224 -6.62 28.81 18.76
C TYR A 224 -7.72 27.86 18.26
N ALA A 225 -8.24 26.99 19.13
CA ALA A 225 -9.29 26.04 18.75
C ALA A 225 -10.40 25.89 19.79
N VAL A 226 -10.94 26.99 20.33
CA VAL A 226 -12.26 26.97 21.00
C VAL A 226 -12.95 28.33 20.83
N ARG A 227 -13.84 28.44 19.83
CA ARG A 227 -15.16 29.11 19.93
C ARG A 227 -15.83 29.15 18.55
N MET A 228 -16.79 28.26 18.34
CA MET A 228 -18.05 28.53 17.64
C MET A 228 -19.08 27.47 18.09
N PRO A 229 -20.18 27.85 18.75
CA PRO A 229 -21.23 26.91 19.13
C PRO A 229 -22.26 26.78 18.00
N GLY A 230 -22.63 25.54 17.67
CA GLY A 230 -23.91 25.21 17.04
C GLY A 230 -23.94 25.08 15.52
N LEU A 231 -23.62 23.89 15.01
CA LEU A 231 -24.29 23.32 13.83
C LEU A 231 -24.24 21.78 13.92
N LYS A 232 -25.42 21.17 14.01
CA LYS A 232 -25.63 19.72 14.03
C LYS A 232 -25.79 19.22 12.58
N SER A 233 -24.80 18.46 12.08
CA SER A 233 -24.90 17.42 11.02
C SER A 233 -23.49 17.15 10.43
N PRO A 234 -22.99 15.89 10.35
CA PRO A 234 -21.63 15.60 9.89
C PRO A 234 -21.50 15.22 8.41
N TRP A 235 -22.35 15.71 7.50
CA TRP A 235 -22.26 15.36 6.06
C TRP A 235 -22.30 16.55 5.09
N ASP A 236 -21.68 17.67 5.44
CA ASP A 236 -21.41 18.73 4.45
C ASP A 236 -19.99 18.59 3.90
N VAL A 237 -19.92 18.50 2.57
CA VAL A 237 -18.72 18.35 1.76
C VAL A 237 -17.80 19.55 1.99
N SER A 238 -16.75 19.38 2.80
CA SER A 238 -15.60 20.27 2.74
C SER A 238 -14.88 20.02 1.42
N VAL A 239 -14.67 21.09 0.65
CA VAL A 239 -13.68 21.08 -0.43
C VAL A 239 -12.33 20.84 0.22
N ASP A 240 -11.84 19.61 0.10
CA ASP A 240 -10.58 19.13 0.67
C ASP A 240 -9.40 19.91 0.07
N VAL A 241 -8.69 20.65 0.91
CA VAL A 241 -7.30 21.01 0.62
C VAL A 241 -6.46 19.81 1.07
N HIS A 242 -6.03 19.00 0.09
CA HIS A 242 -5.28 17.78 0.33
C HIS A 242 -4.02 18.08 1.18
N PRO A 243 -3.76 17.35 2.30
CA PRO A 243 -2.66 17.62 3.23
C PRO A 243 -1.25 17.43 2.63
N LEU A 244 -1.13 17.23 1.32
CA LEU A 244 0.12 17.01 0.60
C LEU A 244 0.48 18.14 -0.39
N LEU A 245 -0.31 19.22 -0.46
CA LEU A 245 -0.16 20.34 -1.40
C LEU A 245 1.05 21.30 -1.15
N GLY A 246 2.07 20.87 -0.40
CA GLY A 246 3.27 21.66 -0.08
C GLY A 246 4.61 20.99 -0.39
N TYR A 247 4.61 19.88 -1.14
CA TYR A 247 5.68 18.87 -1.07
C TYR A 247 6.58 18.70 -2.32
N GLU A 248 6.66 19.66 -3.25
CA GLU A 248 7.49 19.52 -4.46
C GLU A 248 8.98 19.17 -4.20
N ASN A 249 9.51 19.47 -3.01
CA ASN A 249 10.86 19.08 -2.60
C ASN A 249 10.97 17.78 -1.77
N SER A 250 9.87 17.19 -1.27
CA SER A 250 9.93 15.97 -0.43
C SER A 250 9.92 14.67 -1.21
N TRP A 251 9.44 14.65 -2.44
CA TRP A 251 9.37 13.42 -3.26
C TRP A 251 10.72 12.75 -3.45
N LYS A 252 11.81 13.52 -3.49
CA LYS A 252 13.17 12.99 -3.54
C LYS A 252 13.51 12.10 -2.34
N GLN A 253 12.86 12.29 -1.20
CA GLN A 253 13.01 11.46 0.00
C GLN A 253 12.19 10.17 -0.09
N HIS A 254 11.18 10.13 -0.96
CA HIS A 254 10.30 8.97 -1.19
C HIS A 254 10.75 8.10 -2.37
N LEU A 255 11.79 8.54 -3.06
CA LEU A 255 12.38 7.88 -4.21
C LEU A 255 13.73 7.28 -3.82
N GLN A 256 13.87 5.97 -4.02
CA GLN A 256 15.10 5.22 -3.79
C GLN A 256 15.76 4.86 -5.11
N ARG A 257 17.09 4.79 -5.09
CA ARG A 257 17.88 4.34 -6.25
C ARG A 257 17.74 2.83 -6.38
N ILE A 258 17.51 2.37 -7.60
CA ILE A 258 17.63 0.95 -7.94
C ILE A 258 19.12 0.62 -8.06
N TRP A 259 19.56 -0.46 -7.43
CA TRP A 259 20.88 -1.07 -7.67
C TRP A 259 20.72 -2.36 -8.49
N ILE A 260 21.81 -2.85 -9.08
CA ILE A 260 21.81 -4.14 -9.77
C ILE A 260 22.71 -5.09 -8.99
N SER A 261 22.17 -6.23 -8.56
CA SER A 261 22.90 -7.32 -7.90
C SER A 261 22.67 -8.60 -8.69
N ASP A 262 23.74 -9.32 -9.05
CA ASP A 262 23.67 -10.56 -9.86
C ASP A 262 22.84 -10.41 -11.15
N GLY A 263 22.97 -9.26 -11.83
CA GLY A 263 22.24 -8.95 -13.06
C GLY A 263 20.75 -8.64 -12.87
N LYS A 264 20.26 -8.48 -11.63
CA LYS A 264 18.86 -8.21 -11.31
C LYS A 264 18.69 -6.86 -10.63
N PRO A 265 17.62 -6.11 -10.93
CA PRO A 265 17.30 -4.88 -10.22
C PRO A 265 16.89 -5.22 -8.78
N CYS A 266 17.46 -4.50 -7.83
CA CYS A 266 17.11 -4.64 -6.42
C CYS A 266 16.88 -3.25 -5.82
N ILE A 267 16.14 -3.22 -4.71
CA ILE A 267 15.87 -2.01 -3.93
C ILE A 267 16.32 -2.27 -2.49
N GLU A 268 16.79 -1.22 -1.83
CA GLU A 268 17.11 -1.29 -0.41
C GLU A 268 15.81 -1.26 0.41
N VAL A 269 15.68 -2.13 1.40
CA VAL A 269 14.47 -2.22 2.23
C VAL A 269 14.90 -2.33 3.67
N SER A 270 14.33 -1.47 4.52
CA SER A 270 14.53 -1.52 5.97
C SER A 270 13.85 -2.75 6.59
N ARG A 271 14.30 -3.15 7.78
CA ARG A 271 13.71 -4.28 8.52
C ARG A 271 12.22 -4.07 8.80
N THR A 272 11.81 -2.84 9.10
CA THR A 272 10.41 -2.46 9.36
C THR A 272 9.55 -2.48 8.10
N GLU A 273 10.10 -2.07 6.95
CA GLU A 273 9.41 -2.18 5.65
C GLU A 273 9.23 -3.65 5.26
N LEU A 274 10.24 -4.48 5.51
CA LEU A 274 10.17 -5.91 5.24
C LEU A 274 9.13 -6.62 6.09
N ALA A 275 9.15 -6.36 7.39
CA ALA A 275 8.15 -6.83 8.35
C ALA A 275 6.73 -6.45 7.90
N ALA A 276 6.52 -5.17 7.58
CA ALA A 276 5.22 -4.69 7.12
C ALA A 276 4.79 -5.33 5.80
N LEU A 277 5.70 -5.46 4.82
CA LEU A 277 5.41 -6.10 3.54
C LEU A 277 5.03 -7.56 3.75
N ALA A 278 5.72 -8.28 4.63
CA ALA A 278 5.38 -9.67 4.94
C ALA A 278 4.00 -9.79 5.59
N LEU A 279 3.65 -8.91 6.54
CA LEU A 279 2.28 -8.90 7.09
C LEU A 279 1.22 -8.60 6.02
N ILE A 280 1.49 -7.61 5.16
CA ILE A 280 0.59 -7.21 4.08
C ILE A 280 0.43 -8.33 3.05
N MET A 281 1.48 -9.08 2.74
CA MET A 281 1.46 -10.15 1.74
C MET A 281 1.16 -11.54 2.35
N GLY A 282 0.84 -11.62 3.64
CA GLY A 282 0.61 -12.90 4.29
C GLY A 282 1.83 -13.82 4.31
N ILE A 283 3.05 -13.26 4.25
CA ILE A 283 4.29 -14.04 4.15
C ILE A 283 4.73 -14.47 5.55
N ARG A 284 4.86 -15.78 5.74
CA ARG A 284 5.46 -16.34 6.96
C ARG A 284 6.99 -16.26 6.85
N ILE A 285 7.60 -15.23 7.44
CA ILE A 285 9.07 -15.13 7.41
C ILE A 285 9.66 -16.19 8.32
N HIS A 286 10.50 -17.04 7.76
CA HIS A 286 11.38 -17.97 8.45
C HIS A 286 12.83 -17.51 8.33
N LEU A 287 13.59 -17.64 9.41
CA LEU A 287 15.03 -17.38 9.43
C LEU A 287 15.77 -18.72 9.31
N ASN A 288 16.56 -18.85 8.25
CA ASN A 288 17.38 -20.04 8.04
C ASN A 288 18.77 -19.80 8.63
N TYR A 289 19.00 -20.37 9.80
CA TYR A 289 20.32 -20.46 10.40
C TYR A 289 21.07 -21.62 9.76
N LYS A 290 22.37 -21.47 9.50
CA LYS A 290 23.18 -22.63 9.13
C LYS A 290 23.20 -23.52 10.36
N ASP A 291 22.67 -24.73 10.28
CA ASP A 291 23.02 -25.76 11.24
C ASP A 291 24.55 -25.82 11.25
N SER A 292 25.14 -25.45 12.37
CA SER A 292 26.58 -25.43 12.56
C SER A 292 27.05 -26.88 12.45
N ASP A 293 27.34 -27.32 11.22
CA ASP A 293 27.96 -28.58 10.84
C ASP A 293 27.76 -29.66 11.91
N SER A 294 26.51 -30.12 12.09
CA SER A 294 26.26 -31.31 12.90
C SER A 294 27.15 -32.42 12.34
N PRO A 295 28.14 -32.95 13.09
CA PRO A 295 29.15 -33.86 12.54
C PRO A 295 28.62 -35.28 12.30
N SER A 296 27.37 -35.43 11.88
CA SER A 296 26.64 -36.70 11.76
C SER A 296 26.68 -37.34 10.36
N ALA A 297 27.55 -36.87 9.45
CA ALA A 297 27.82 -37.55 8.18
C ALA A 297 29.12 -38.39 8.19
N ALA A 298 29.70 -38.68 9.36
CA ALA A 298 30.62 -39.80 9.53
C ALA A 298 29.81 -41.11 9.58
N ARG A 299 29.42 -41.57 8.39
CA ARG A 299 28.84 -42.88 8.13
C ARG A 299 29.86 -43.93 8.63
N LYS A 300 29.58 -44.55 9.79
CA LYS A 300 30.25 -45.79 10.20
C LYS A 300 29.77 -46.90 9.28
N ASP A 301 30.69 -47.48 8.52
CA ASP A 301 30.46 -48.77 7.88
C ASP A 301 30.23 -49.86 8.94
N PRO A 302 29.33 -50.83 8.70
CA PRO A 302 29.08 -51.91 9.65
C PRO A 302 30.01 -53.08 9.34
N LYS A 303 31.01 -53.34 10.20
CA LYS A 303 31.62 -54.68 10.30
C LYS A 303 32.03 -55.04 11.74
N SER A 304 31.42 -56.14 12.18
CA SER A 304 31.94 -57.25 12.99
C SER A 304 32.44 -57.01 14.42
N ASP A 305 31.64 -57.51 15.36
CA ASP A 305 31.95 -58.48 16.40
C ASP A 305 33.33 -58.51 17.09
N VAL A 306 33.24 -58.55 18.43
CA VAL A 306 33.95 -59.45 19.37
C VAL A 306 34.71 -58.75 20.52
N LEU A 307 34.28 -59.13 21.73
CA LEU A 307 34.96 -59.28 23.03
C LEU A 307 34.94 -58.17 24.11
N ASP A 308 34.39 -58.63 25.24
CA ASP A 308 34.43 -58.19 26.63
C ASP A 308 35.73 -57.50 27.10
N ARG A 309 35.58 -56.43 27.91
CA ARG A 309 36.16 -56.27 29.27
C ARG A 309 35.94 -54.86 29.88
N PRO A 310 36.16 -54.67 31.20
CA PRO A 310 35.18 -54.08 32.09
C PRO A 310 35.47 -52.63 32.52
N GLU A 311 34.47 -52.11 33.22
CA GLU A 311 34.43 -50.95 34.12
C GLU A 311 35.78 -50.47 34.64
N VAL A 312 36.08 -49.21 34.31
CA VAL A 312 37.01 -48.38 35.06
C VAL A 312 36.25 -47.12 35.46
N GLU A 313 35.89 -47.06 36.73
CA GLU A 313 35.48 -45.85 37.42
C GLU A 313 36.61 -44.83 37.37
N SER A 314 36.30 -43.58 37.05
CA SER A 314 37.18 -42.45 37.33
C SER A 314 36.36 -41.19 37.60
N PRO A 315 36.91 -40.30 38.46
CA PRO A 315 36.11 -39.63 39.47
C PRO A 315 35.64 -38.25 39.05
N GLY A 316 34.57 -37.82 39.71
CA GLY A 316 33.89 -36.55 39.52
C GLY A 316 34.82 -35.34 39.56
N GLY A 317 34.69 -34.53 38.51
CA GLY A 317 35.09 -33.13 38.52
C GLY A 317 33.83 -32.27 38.47
N ASP A 318 33.50 -31.65 39.60
CA ASP A 318 32.50 -30.59 39.72
C ASP A 318 32.99 -29.34 38.97
N GLY A 319 32.84 -29.36 37.64
CA GLY A 319 33.02 -28.21 36.77
C GLY A 319 31.72 -27.46 36.64
N LYS A 320 31.48 -26.49 37.54
CA LYS A 320 30.41 -25.49 37.43
C LYS A 320 30.75 -24.58 36.23
N LEU A 321 30.41 -25.04 35.03
CA LEU A 321 30.56 -24.29 33.78
C LEU A 321 29.54 -23.14 33.74
N ASP A 322 30.03 -21.93 33.51
CA ASP A 322 29.25 -20.71 33.37
C ASP A 322 28.21 -20.81 32.24
N SER A 323 26.95 -20.97 32.63
CA SER A 323 25.75 -21.01 31.78
C SER A 323 25.42 -19.68 31.06
N GLN A 324 26.28 -18.67 31.15
CA GLN A 324 26.14 -17.41 30.39
C GLN A 324 26.98 -17.35 29.10
N SER A 325 27.89 -18.29 28.87
CA SER A 325 28.75 -18.29 27.66
C SER A 325 28.14 -19.01 26.45
N GLN A 326 27.03 -19.75 26.60
CA GLN A 326 26.36 -20.45 25.49
C GLN A 326 25.35 -19.60 24.70
N LEU A 327 25.01 -18.38 25.14
CA LEU A 327 24.06 -17.50 24.44
C LEU A 327 24.66 -16.72 23.26
N PHE A 328 25.99 -16.68 23.12
CA PHE A 328 26.66 -15.96 22.02
C PHE A 328 27.02 -16.84 20.81
N GLY A 329 26.60 -18.11 20.81
CA GLY A 329 26.82 -19.06 19.71
C GLY A 329 25.69 -19.14 18.69
N GLN A 330 24.65 -18.31 18.78
CA GLN A 330 23.58 -18.30 17.78
C GLN A 330 24.15 -17.78 16.45
N GLY A 331 24.32 -18.70 15.49
CA GLY A 331 24.85 -18.39 14.16
C GLY A 331 24.02 -17.33 13.45
N TYR A 332 24.58 -16.72 12.40
CA TYR A 332 23.89 -15.70 11.62
C TYR A 332 22.85 -16.33 10.68
N PRO A 333 21.66 -15.70 10.50
CA PRO A 333 20.71 -16.19 9.53
C PRO A 333 21.29 -15.97 8.13
N ARG A 334 21.50 -17.05 7.38
CA ARG A 334 22.09 -17.01 6.02
C ARG A 334 21.11 -16.56 4.97
N SER A 335 19.82 -16.75 5.24
CA SER A 335 18.74 -16.29 4.40
C SER A 335 17.49 -16.13 5.25
N LEU A 336 16.61 -15.24 4.82
CA LEU A 336 15.23 -15.21 5.24
C LEU A 336 14.38 -15.68 4.07
N GLY A 337 13.33 -16.42 4.35
CA GLY A 337 12.48 -17.02 3.33
C GLY A 337 11.08 -17.19 3.85
N GLY A 338 10.08 -17.07 3.00
CA GLY A 338 8.71 -17.34 3.37
C GLY A 338 7.81 -17.36 2.15
N ASP A 339 6.82 -18.23 2.17
CA ASP A 339 5.77 -18.25 1.16
C ASP A 339 4.61 -17.34 1.60
N GLY A 340 4.17 -16.49 0.69
CA GLY A 340 3.03 -15.61 0.86
C GLY A 340 1.76 -16.16 0.26
N ILE A 341 0.66 -15.49 0.60
CA ILE A 341 -0.70 -15.96 0.30
C ILE A 341 -1.03 -15.96 -1.20
N PHE A 342 -0.33 -15.16 -2.00
CA PHE A 342 -0.58 -14.99 -3.44
C PHE A 342 0.31 -15.88 -4.32
N GLY A 343 0.78 -17.00 -3.76
CA GLY A 343 1.82 -17.83 -4.37
C GLY A 343 3.14 -17.09 -4.62
N ARG A 344 3.36 -16.01 -3.87
CA ARG A 344 4.58 -15.21 -3.92
C ARG A 344 5.35 -15.44 -2.65
N GLY A 345 6.53 -16.03 -2.77
CA GLY A 345 7.49 -16.08 -1.71
C GLY A 345 8.31 -14.79 -1.63
N LEU A 346 8.83 -14.51 -0.45
CA LEU A 346 9.88 -13.54 -0.24
C LEU A 346 11.12 -14.32 0.16
N TYR A 347 12.19 -14.12 -0.58
CA TYR A 347 13.51 -14.65 -0.27
C TYR A 347 14.45 -13.47 -0.05
N GLY A 348 15.12 -13.42 1.08
CA GLY A 348 16.15 -12.45 1.38
C GLY A 348 17.48 -13.12 1.61
N LYS A 349 18.52 -12.58 1.00
CA LYS A 349 19.90 -12.92 1.29
C LYS A 349 20.57 -11.71 1.96
N PRO A 350 21.29 -11.88 3.07
CA PRO A 350 22.04 -10.78 3.66
C PRO A 350 23.09 -10.29 2.65
N LEU A 351 23.21 -8.97 2.52
CA LEU A 351 24.35 -8.32 1.86
C LEU A 351 25.40 -7.98 2.92
N TYR A 352 26.53 -7.40 2.51
CA TYR A 352 27.48 -6.82 3.47
C TYR A 352 26.80 -5.67 4.23
N GLY A 353 26.84 -5.70 5.57
CA GLY A 353 26.20 -4.68 6.41
C GLY A 353 24.81 -5.07 6.95
N ASP A 354 24.04 -4.05 7.34
CA ASP A 354 22.63 -4.16 7.80
C ASP A 354 21.61 -4.33 6.66
N SER A 355 22.09 -4.49 5.42
CA SER A 355 21.27 -4.50 4.21
C SER A 355 20.94 -5.93 3.76
N TRP A 356 19.72 -6.13 3.26
CA TRP A 356 19.26 -7.40 2.68
C TRP A 356 18.95 -7.23 1.20
N ALA A 357 19.39 -8.17 0.38
CA ALA A 357 18.92 -8.33 -0.99
C ALA A 357 17.64 -9.15 -0.97
N LEU A 358 16.51 -8.48 -1.18
CA LEU A 358 15.20 -9.13 -1.23
C LEU A 358 14.82 -9.47 -2.65
N ARG A 359 14.30 -10.68 -2.82
CA ARG A 359 13.71 -11.20 -4.03
C ARG A 359 12.30 -11.65 -3.72
N LEU A 360 11.32 -11.05 -4.38
CA LEU A 360 10.00 -11.64 -4.49
C LEU A 360 10.12 -12.79 -5.48
N VAL A 361 10.00 -14.01 -4.98
CA VAL A 361 10.04 -15.22 -5.79
C VAL A 361 8.60 -15.57 -6.11
N VAL A 362 8.30 -15.66 -7.40
CA VAL A 362 7.05 -16.26 -7.83
C VAL A 362 7.22 -17.75 -7.60
N GLY A 363 6.60 -18.27 -6.55
CA GLY A 363 6.50 -19.71 -6.40
C GLY A 363 5.71 -20.23 -7.60
N ARG A 364 6.18 -21.30 -8.23
CA ARG A 364 5.26 -22.18 -8.95
C ARG A 364 4.43 -22.84 -7.86
N VAL A 365 3.43 -22.14 -7.34
CA VAL A 365 2.41 -22.81 -6.54
C VAL A 365 1.63 -23.64 -7.55
N GLU A 366 2.02 -24.90 -7.69
CA GLU A 366 1.40 -25.90 -8.57
C GLU A 366 -0.05 -26.25 -8.15
N HIS A 367 -0.67 -25.47 -7.26
CA HIS A 367 -1.83 -25.89 -6.48
C HIS A 367 -3.00 -24.92 -6.41
N THR A 368 -3.07 -23.90 -7.26
CA THR A 368 -4.35 -23.21 -7.47
C THR A 368 -4.56 -23.04 -8.96
N SER A 369 -5.24 -24.01 -9.57
CA SER A 369 -5.90 -23.86 -10.88
C SER A 369 -6.91 -22.71 -10.88
N ASP A 370 -7.33 -22.25 -9.69
CA ASP A 370 -7.96 -20.95 -9.46
C ASP A 370 -7.09 -19.80 -10.01
N GLY A 371 -7.46 -19.29 -11.18
CA GLY A 371 -6.96 -18.00 -11.66
C GLY A 371 -7.24 -16.88 -10.65
N PRO A 372 -6.52 -15.76 -10.69
CA PRO A 372 -6.70 -14.67 -9.73
C PRO A 372 -8.12 -14.11 -9.81
N SER A 373 -8.85 -14.12 -8.70
CA SER A 373 -10.16 -13.47 -8.62
C SER A 373 -10.01 -11.96 -8.78
N ARG A 374 -11.04 -11.29 -9.32
CA ARG A 374 -10.99 -9.87 -9.71
C ARG A 374 -11.33 -8.88 -8.59
N GLY A 375 -11.45 -9.35 -7.34
CA GLY A 375 -11.81 -8.54 -6.20
C GLY A 375 -10.81 -7.41 -5.91
N SER A 376 -11.27 -6.39 -5.18
CA SER A 376 -10.44 -5.25 -4.80
C SER A 376 -9.37 -5.59 -3.76
N GLY A 377 -9.25 -6.82 -3.26
CA GLY A 377 -8.27 -7.20 -2.23
C GLY A 377 -8.55 -6.54 -0.87
N TYR A 378 -7.53 -6.48 -0.01
CA TYR A 378 -7.64 -5.92 1.35
C TYR A 378 -6.71 -4.73 1.58
N SER A 379 -7.02 -3.96 2.61
CA SER A 379 -6.27 -2.78 3.05
C SER A 379 -4.98 -3.19 3.76
N THR A 380 -3.89 -2.50 3.43
CA THR A 380 -2.60 -2.71 4.11
C THR A 380 -2.63 -2.29 5.58
N LEU A 381 -3.46 -1.30 5.94
CA LEU A 381 -3.68 -0.88 7.33
C LEU A 381 -4.36 -2.01 8.11
N PHE A 382 -5.43 -2.58 7.56
CA PHE A 382 -6.11 -3.74 8.18
C PHE A 382 -5.15 -4.92 8.35
N ALA A 383 -4.33 -5.23 7.33
CA ALA A 383 -3.42 -6.37 7.40
C ALA A 383 -2.41 -6.24 8.54
N LYS A 384 -1.79 -5.06 8.70
CA LYS A 384 -0.88 -4.78 9.81
C LYS A 384 -1.61 -4.79 11.16
N CYS A 385 -2.74 -4.09 11.25
CA CYS A 385 -3.48 -3.96 12.50
C CYS A 385 -3.97 -5.32 13.00
N MET A 386 -4.63 -6.12 12.16
CA MET A 386 -5.25 -7.38 12.59
C MET A 386 -4.21 -8.43 12.96
N ALA A 387 -3.08 -8.49 12.23
CA ALA A 387 -1.93 -9.32 12.61
C ALA A 387 -1.36 -8.93 13.99
N CYS A 388 -1.48 -7.65 14.38
CA CYS A 388 -1.11 -7.14 15.71
C CYS A 388 -2.30 -7.10 16.69
N GLY A 389 -3.40 -7.80 16.39
CA GLY A 389 -4.58 -7.92 17.27
C GLY A 389 -5.43 -6.66 17.39
N CYS A 390 -5.31 -5.76 16.43
CA CYS A 390 -6.02 -4.49 16.36
C CYS A 390 -7.05 -4.48 15.22
N VAL A 391 -8.19 -3.79 15.39
CA VAL A 391 -9.13 -3.48 14.28
C VAL A 391 -9.23 -1.97 14.10
N PRO A 392 -8.87 -1.43 12.92
CA PRO A 392 -9.09 -0.01 12.64
C PRO A 392 -10.58 0.26 12.49
N PHE A 393 -11.05 1.38 13.06
CA PHE A 393 -12.46 1.77 12.98
C PHE A 393 -12.69 3.20 12.52
N GLU A 394 -11.69 4.06 12.66
CA GLU A 394 -11.77 5.46 12.25
C GLU A 394 -10.38 5.97 11.86
N THR A 395 -10.34 6.72 10.77
CA THR A 395 -9.12 7.34 10.25
C THR A 395 -9.34 8.84 10.18
N THR A 396 -8.48 9.59 10.86
CA THR A 396 -8.44 11.06 10.85
C THR A 396 -7.16 11.52 10.16
N ASP A 397 -6.96 12.81 9.91
CA ASP A 397 -5.73 13.32 9.26
C ASP A 397 -4.45 12.92 9.99
N ARG A 398 -4.51 12.77 11.32
CA ARG A 398 -3.33 12.49 12.17
C ARG A 398 -3.28 11.08 12.71
N TRP A 399 -4.43 10.44 12.90
CA TRP A 399 -4.56 9.22 13.67
C TRP A 399 -5.38 8.16 12.95
N ASN A 400 -4.88 6.92 12.97
CA ASN A 400 -5.64 5.70 12.79
C ASN A 400 -6.08 5.24 14.18
N ARG A 401 -7.39 5.29 14.47
CA ARG A 401 -7.95 4.77 15.73
C ARG A 401 -8.25 3.29 15.57
N VAL A 402 -7.70 2.50 16.49
CA VAL A 402 -7.75 1.03 16.44
C VAL A 402 -8.21 0.48 17.78
N ILE A 403 -8.93 -0.64 17.76
CA ILE A 403 -9.29 -1.40 18.97
C ILE A 403 -8.36 -2.59 19.09
N PHE A 404 -7.54 -2.63 20.15
CA PHE A 404 -6.70 -3.75 20.51
C PHE A 404 -7.47 -4.76 21.34
N ILE A 405 -7.58 -5.99 20.84
CA ILE A 405 -8.39 -7.04 21.46
C ILE A 405 -7.51 -7.95 22.31
N THR A 406 -7.35 -7.58 23.58
CA THR A 406 -6.73 -8.45 24.58
C THR A 406 -7.71 -9.52 25.06
N LYS A 407 -7.25 -10.48 25.88
CA LYS A 407 -8.13 -11.43 26.59
C LYS A 407 -9.16 -10.70 27.47
N GLY A 408 -8.77 -9.60 28.11
CA GLY A 408 -9.66 -8.74 28.89
C GLY A 408 -10.69 -8.03 28.02
N THR A 409 -10.27 -7.48 26.88
CA THR A 409 -11.17 -6.84 25.91
C THR A 409 -12.15 -7.84 25.30
N LEU A 410 -11.70 -9.06 24.97
CA LEU A 410 -12.57 -10.14 24.50
C LEU A 410 -13.64 -10.49 25.54
N LYS A 411 -13.25 -10.65 26.81
CA LYS A 411 -14.19 -10.90 27.91
C LYS A 411 -15.19 -9.75 28.06
N ALA A 412 -14.73 -8.51 27.95
CA ALA A 412 -15.58 -7.32 28.02
C ALA A 412 -16.59 -7.27 26.86
N ILE A 413 -16.16 -7.56 25.63
CA ILE A 413 -17.04 -7.64 24.45
C ILE A 413 -18.12 -8.70 24.65
N LYS A 414 -17.73 -9.91 25.07
CA LYS A 414 -18.67 -11.01 25.35
C LYS A 414 -19.70 -10.64 26.42
N ALA A 415 -19.26 -9.97 27.48
CA ALA A 415 -20.13 -9.45 28.53
C ALA A 415 -20.99 -8.24 28.09
N GLY A 416 -20.78 -7.69 26.89
CA GLY A 416 -21.46 -6.48 26.40
C GLY A 416 -21.05 -5.20 27.15
N MET A 417 -19.82 -5.15 27.65
CA MET A 417 -19.23 -3.94 28.24
C MET A 417 -18.72 -3.01 27.14
N ASN A 418 -18.83 -1.69 27.36
CA ASN A 418 -18.26 -0.72 26.45
C ASN A 418 -16.73 -0.85 26.38
N ILE A 419 -16.12 -0.40 25.29
CA ILE A 419 -14.67 -0.39 25.07
C ILE A 419 -14.22 1.05 25.19
N ARG A 420 -13.34 1.36 26.13
CA ARG A 420 -12.87 2.73 26.35
C ARG A 420 -11.53 2.99 25.69
N ASP A 421 -11.34 4.25 25.34
CA ASP A 421 -10.04 4.83 25.11
C ASP A 421 -9.19 4.66 26.38
N GLY A 422 -7.95 4.26 26.19
CA GLY A 422 -6.98 4.20 27.27
C GLY A 422 -5.84 3.25 26.95
N PHE A 423 -4.67 3.66 27.41
CA PHE A 423 -3.49 2.83 27.38
C PHE A 423 -3.50 1.91 28.59
N TYR A 424 -3.15 0.65 28.38
CA TYR A 424 -2.67 -0.18 29.49
C TYR A 424 -1.43 0.54 30.02
N GLU A 425 -1.50 1.09 31.24
CA GLU A 425 -0.38 1.80 31.86
C GLU A 425 0.87 0.92 31.75
N GLU A 426 1.89 1.42 31.05
CA GLU A 426 3.22 0.80 30.94
C GLU A 426 3.79 0.63 32.36
N GLY A 427 3.52 -0.50 33.01
CA GLY A 427 4.02 -0.72 34.36
C GLY A 427 3.34 -1.80 35.19
N LYS A 428 2.06 -2.11 34.94
CA LYS A 428 1.34 -3.14 35.73
C LYS A 428 1.28 -4.50 35.05
N ASP A 429 1.07 -4.54 33.74
CA ASP A 429 1.24 -5.74 32.92
C ASP A 429 2.54 -5.58 32.12
N LYS A 430 3.68 -5.82 32.79
CA LYS A 430 5.00 -5.64 32.19
C LYS A 430 5.20 -6.71 31.10
N ASP A 431 5.36 -6.23 29.88
CA ASP A 431 5.97 -6.85 28.70
C ASP A 431 5.10 -7.56 27.65
N GLU A 432 4.18 -8.47 27.98
CA GLU A 432 3.66 -9.35 26.91
C GLU A 432 2.59 -8.72 26.00
N SER A 433 1.58 -8.05 26.54
CA SER A 433 0.52 -7.41 25.74
C SER A 433 1.00 -6.18 24.95
N ALA A 434 2.16 -5.63 25.31
CA ALA A 434 2.76 -4.48 24.67
C ALA A 434 3.53 -4.84 23.38
N ARG A 435 3.94 -6.10 23.18
CA ARG A 435 4.76 -6.50 22.03
C ARG A 435 4.08 -6.25 20.67
N PRO A 436 2.81 -6.64 20.43
CA PRO A 436 2.14 -6.37 19.16
C PRO A 436 1.96 -4.88 18.90
N GLN A 437 1.71 -4.08 19.96
CA GLN A 437 1.55 -2.63 19.84
C GLN A 437 2.89 -1.94 19.52
N LYS A 438 3.96 -2.29 20.24
CA LYS A 438 5.33 -1.82 19.97
C LYS A 438 5.74 -2.18 18.55
N TYR A 439 5.44 -3.39 18.11
CA TYR A 439 5.71 -3.83 16.73
C TYR A 439 4.94 -2.99 15.72
N LEU A 440 3.63 -2.85 15.89
CA LEU A 440 2.76 -2.08 14.99
C LEU A 440 3.20 -0.61 14.88
N ASN A 441 3.59 0.02 15.98
CA ASN A 441 4.08 1.40 16.00
C ASN A 441 5.42 1.60 15.29
N ARG A 442 6.21 0.54 15.10
CA ARG A 442 7.47 0.58 14.33
C ARG A 442 7.26 0.41 12.83
N LEU A 443 6.13 -0.15 12.41
CA LEU A 443 5.86 -0.36 10.99
C LEU A 443 5.65 0.97 10.28
N PRO A 444 6.03 1.08 8.99
CA PRO A 444 5.68 2.24 8.19
C PRO A 444 4.18 2.45 8.20
N SER A 445 3.73 3.63 8.64
CA SER A 445 2.32 4.02 8.56
C SER A 445 2.14 5.45 8.07
N ALA A 446 1.04 5.69 7.37
CA ALA A 446 0.69 7.02 6.89
C ALA A 446 0.36 7.96 8.05
N ARG A 447 -0.15 7.41 9.17
CA ARG A 447 -0.65 8.14 10.32
C ARG A 447 -0.20 7.48 11.62
N ARG A 448 -0.32 8.20 12.74
CA ARG A 448 -0.06 7.63 14.07
C ARG A 448 -1.20 6.72 14.49
N ILE A 449 -0.96 5.82 15.44
CA ILE A 449 -1.96 4.85 15.90
C ILE A 449 -2.44 5.25 17.29
N SER A 450 -3.76 5.30 17.48
CA SER A 450 -4.41 5.54 18.76
C SER A 450 -5.16 4.28 19.17
N TYR A 451 -4.88 3.78 20.38
CA TYR A 451 -5.36 2.49 20.84
C TYR A 451 -6.57 2.62 21.77
N TYR A 452 -7.56 1.77 21.52
CA TYR A 452 -8.72 1.52 22.38
C TYR A 452 -8.66 0.07 22.82
N GLY A 453 -9.19 -0.27 24.00
CA GLY A 453 -9.17 -1.68 24.43
C GLY A 453 -9.47 -1.92 25.90
N LEU A 454 -9.52 -0.86 26.72
CA LEU A 454 -9.85 -1.01 28.13
C LEU A 454 -11.34 -1.35 28.31
N PRO A 455 -11.67 -2.31 29.18
CA PRO A 455 -13.06 -2.56 29.59
C PRO A 455 -13.67 -1.30 30.22
N GLY A 456 -14.80 -0.86 29.67
CA GLY A 456 -15.61 0.25 30.17
C GLY A 456 -16.72 -0.22 31.11
N ALA A 457 -17.67 0.68 31.38
CA ALA A 457 -18.87 0.32 32.13
C ALA A 457 -19.68 -0.75 31.39
N LEU A 458 -20.33 -1.64 32.17
CA LEU A 458 -21.26 -2.63 31.65
C LEU A 458 -22.44 -1.91 30.98
N ASN A 459 -22.81 -2.36 29.79
CA ASN A 459 -24.01 -1.91 29.10
C ASN A 459 -25.06 -3.04 29.22
N GLU A 460 -25.79 -3.05 30.33
CA GLU A 460 -26.75 -4.12 30.65
C GLU A 460 -27.74 -4.33 29.50
N GLY A 461 -27.72 -5.52 28.92
CA GLY A 461 -28.60 -5.93 27.80
C GLY A 461 -28.36 -5.22 26.46
N LYS A 462 -27.31 -4.40 26.33
CA LYS A 462 -27.07 -3.59 25.12
C LYS A 462 -25.79 -3.97 24.38
N ILE A 463 -25.74 -3.54 23.12
CA ILE A 463 -24.59 -3.68 22.24
C ILE A 463 -23.42 -2.85 22.82
N PRO A 464 -22.21 -3.41 22.91
CA PRO A 464 -21.06 -2.68 23.40
C PRO A 464 -20.69 -1.55 22.45
N HIS A 465 -20.36 -0.38 23.01
CA HIS A 465 -19.91 0.79 22.27
C HIS A 465 -18.43 1.06 22.52
N VAL A 466 -17.74 1.52 21.50
CA VAL A 466 -16.45 2.21 21.66
C VAL A 466 -16.74 3.60 22.19
N CYS A 467 -16.07 3.98 23.27
CA CYS A 467 -16.31 5.22 23.99
C CYS A 467 -15.02 6.04 24.09
N THR A 468 -15.16 7.36 24.15
CA THR A 468 -14.09 8.28 24.55
C THR A 468 -13.70 8.03 26.02
N VAL A 469 -12.62 8.69 26.48
CA VAL A 469 -12.18 8.67 27.88
C VAL A 469 -13.31 9.08 28.83
N ASP A 470 -14.12 10.08 28.44
CA ASP A 470 -15.28 10.57 29.20
C ASP A 470 -16.49 9.63 29.17
N GLY A 471 -16.40 8.51 28.45
CA GLY A 471 -17.47 7.53 28.30
C GLY A 471 -18.48 7.86 27.20
N ALA A 472 -18.27 8.92 26.41
CA ALA A 472 -19.17 9.28 25.31
C ALA A 472 -19.08 8.23 24.18
N PRO A 473 -20.20 7.69 23.69
CA PRO A 473 -20.17 6.67 22.64
C PRO A 473 -19.69 7.28 21.31
N ILE A 474 -18.70 6.65 20.70
CA ILE A 474 -18.19 6.97 19.37
C ILE A 474 -18.94 6.13 18.34
N LEU A 475 -18.94 4.80 18.52
CA LEU A 475 -19.60 3.86 17.62
C LEU A 475 -19.88 2.51 18.29
N ALA A 476 -20.80 1.73 17.74
CA ALA A 476 -21.12 0.39 18.22
C ALA A 476 -20.10 -0.65 17.71
N TRP A 477 -19.75 -1.64 18.53
CA TRP A 477 -18.83 -2.72 18.17
C TRP A 477 -19.21 -3.49 16.88
N PRO A 478 -20.48 -3.86 16.62
CA PRO A 478 -20.88 -4.47 15.35
C PRO A 478 -20.53 -3.63 14.12
N ARG A 479 -20.49 -2.30 14.25
CA ARG A 479 -20.07 -1.40 13.17
C ARG A 479 -18.57 -1.54 12.85
N VAL A 480 -17.74 -1.79 13.86
CA VAL A 480 -16.31 -2.11 13.69
C VAL A 480 -16.15 -3.40 12.92
N VAL A 481 -16.85 -4.44 13.37
CA VAL A 481 -16.81 -5.78 12.77
C VAL A 481 -17.31 -5.74 11.33
N ALA A 482 -18.37 -4.97 11.04
CA ALA A 482 -18.87 -4.80 9.68
C ALA A 482 -17.77 -4.30 8.71
N GLY A 483 -16.89 -3.39 9.17
CA GLY A 483 -15.78 -2.85 8.37
C GLY A 483 -14.84 -3.89 7.79
N ILE A 484 -14.76 -5.08 8.39
CA ILE A 484 -13.91 -6.19 7.93
C ILE A 484 -14.33 -6.65 6.52
N ALA A 485 -15.62 -6.75 6.24
CA ALA A 485 -16.12 -7.13 4.91
C ALA A 485 -15.76 -6.10 3.82
N PHE A 486 -15.44 -4.86 4.18
CA PHE A 486 -15.25 -3.73 3.27
C PHE A 486 -13.79 -3.30 3.13
N GLY A 487 -12.86 -4.22 3.35
CA GLY A 487 -11.42 -4.00 3.17
C GLY A 487 -10.54 -4.67 4.22
N GLY A 488 -11.12 -5.35 5.20
CA GLY A 488 -10.42 -6.05 6.29
C GLY A 488 -10.35 -7.57 6.15
N LEU A 489 -10.71 -8.15 5.01
CA LEU A 489 -10.57 -9.59 4.74
C LEU A 489 -9.09 -9.94 4.52
N VAL A 490 -8.32 -9.92 5.60
CA VAL A 490 -6.85 -10.10 5.59
C VAL A 490 -6.48 -11.54 5.92
N PRO A 491 -5.30 -12.04 5.51
CA PRO A 491 -4.94 -13.44 5.73
C PRO A 491 -4.55 -13.80 7.16
N MET A 492 -4.22 -12.81 7.99
CA MET A 492 -3.58 -13.02 9.29
C MET A 492 -4.24 -12.15 10.36
N ALA A 493 -4.58 -12.76 11.50
CA ALA A 493 -5.12 -12.07 12.66
C ALA A 493 -4.77 -12.79 13.97
N THR A 494 -4.74 -12.08 15.09
CA THR A 494 -4.52 -12.73 16.40
C THR A 494 -5.75 -13.52 16.88
N LEU A 495 -5.52 -14.51 17.74
CA LEU A 495 -6.56 -15.41 18.23
C LEU A 495 -7.72 -14.69 18.96
N ASN A 496 -7.40 -13.77 19.87
CA ASN A 496 -8.43 -13.07 20.65
C ASN A 496 -9.33 -12.20 19.77
N LEU A 497 -8.74 -11.56 18.76
CA LEU A 497 -9.47 -10.82 17.74
C LEU A 497 -10.43 -11.73 16.96
N VAL A 498 -9.95 -12.86 16.46
CA VAL A 498 -10.76 -13.84 15.72
C VAL A 498 -11.92 -14.36 16.57
N ARG A 499 -11.68 -14.67 17.84
CA ARG A 499 -12.73 -15.10 18.78
C ARG A 499 -13.80 -14.01 19.00
N ALA A 500 -13.40 -12.75 19.13
CA ALA A 500 -14.35 -11.64 19.29
C ALA A 500 -15.23 -11.47 18.04
N ILE A 501 -14.64 -11.60 16.86
CA ILE A 501 -15.35 -11.51 15.58
C ILE A 501 -16.31 -12.68 15.39
N ARG A 502 -15.86 -13.92 15.64
CA ARG A 502 -16.71 -15.12 15.60
C ARG A 502 -17.92 -14.98 16.48
N PHE A 503 -17.69 -14.64 17.75
CA PHE A 503 -18.76 -14.40 18.72
C PHE A 503 -19.80 -13.38 18.23
N THR A 504 -19.35 -12.34 17.50
CA THR A 504 -20.24 -11.30 16.98
C THR A 504 -21.01 -11.76 15.74
N ALA A 505 -20.42 -12.59 14.88
CA ALA A 505 -20.97 -12.95 13.58
C ALA A 505 -21.81 -14.24 13.57
N GLU A 506 -21.56 -15.17 14.50
CA GLU A 506 -22.14 -16.52 14.52
C GLU A 506 -23.65 -16.50 14.85
N GLY A 507 -24.11 -15.78 15.88
CA GLY A 507 -25.55 -15.75 16.23
C GLY A 507 -26.14 -17.14 16.57
N GLU A 508 -27.48 -17.29 16.63
CA GLU A 508 -28.12 -18.61 16.80
C GLU A 508 -28.17 -19.33 15.45
N ASN A 509 -27.88 -20.62 15.45
CA ASN A 509 -28.11 -21.55 14.33
C ASN A 509 -27.36 -21.25 13.03
N ASN A 510 -26.51 -20.22 12.95
CA ASN A 510 -25.62 -20.05 11.80
C ASN A 510 -24.27 -20.66 12.10
N THR A 511 -24.10 -21.90 11.65
CA THR A 511 -22.79 -22.53 11.66
C THR A 511 -21.97 -22.06 10.46
N VAL A 512 -20.65 -22.19 10.54
CA VAL A 512 -19.76 -21.87 9.43
C VAL A 512 -20.08 -22.71 8.19
N GLU A 513 -20.54 -23.95 8.37
CA GLU A 513 -20.93 -24.86 7.29
C GLU A 513 -22.13 -24.32 6.50
N ILE A 514 -23.15 -23.81 7.19
CA ILE A 514 -24.31 -23.17 6.55
C ILE A 514 -23.85 -21.94 5.78
N ALA A 515 -23.04 -21.08 6.39
CA ALA A 515 -22.53 -19.87 5.74
C ALA A 515 -21.69 -20.20 4.49
N LEU A 516 -20.82 -21.22 4.55
CA LEU A 516 -20.04 -21.71 3.41
C LEU A 516 -20.92 -22.22 2.29
N GLU A 517 -21.93 -23.04 2.60
CA GLU A 517 -22.84 -23.58 1.59
C GLU A 517 -23.63 -22.46 0.90
N GLN A 518 -24.15 -21.50 1.68
CA GLN A 518 -24.85 -20.35 1.10
C GLN A 518 -23.94 -19.51 0.20
N LEU A 519 -22.71 -19.24 0.63
CA LEU A 519 -21.75 -18.46 -0.16
C LEU A 519 -21.28 -19.20 -1.41
N TRP A 520 -21.11 -20.53 -1.34
CA TRP A 520 -20.78 -21.37 -2.49
C TRP A 520 -21.88 -21.32 -3.55
N ASN A 521 -23.15 -21.48 -3.14
CA ASN A 521 -24.28 -21.39 -4.06
C ASN A 521 -24.36 -20.00 -4.71
N ILE A 522 -24.23 -18.93 -3.91
CA ILE A 522 -24.18 -17.55 -4.43
C ILE A 522 -23.04 -17.37 -5.44
N MET A 523 -21.87 -17.95 -5.20
CA MET A 523 -20.73 -17.87 -6.10
C MET A 523 -21.02 -18.53 -7.46
N ILE A 524 -21.62 -19.73 -7.45
CA ILE A 524 -22.06 -20.45 -8.66
C ILE A 524 -23.08 -19.60 -9.43
N ASP A 525 -24.09 -19.05 -8.74
CA ASP A 525 -25.12 -18.22 -9.36
C ASP A 525 -24.54 -16.94 -9.99
N ILE A 526 -23.61 -16.28 -9.30
CA ILE A 526 -22.90 -15.12 -9.84
C ILE A 526 -22.11 -15.51 -11.09
N GLN A 527 -21.42 -16.66 -11.07
CA GLN A 527 -20.67 -17.15 -12.23
C GLN A 527 -21.61 -17.44 -13.42
N HIS A 528 -22.81 -17.99 -13.20
CA HIS A 528 -23.82 -18.16 -14.23
C HIS A 528 -24.36 -16.85 -14.79
N LEU A 529 -24.55 -15.84 -13.94
CA LEU A 529 -25.00 -14.50 -14.37
C LEU A 529 -23.90 -13.73 -15.09
N ALA A 530 -22.63 -14.03 -14.80
CA ALA A 530 -21.45 -13.34 -15.30
C ALA A 530 -20.56 -14.23 -16.19
N GLN A 531 -21.15 -15.16 -16.96
CA GLN A 531 -20.45 -16.16 -17.78
C GLN A 531 -19.26 -15.63 -18.59
N PHE A 532 -19.33 -14.38 -19.07
CA PHE A 532 -18.28 -13.77 -19.89
C PHE A 532 -17.10 -13.16 -19.11
N HIS A 533 -17.17 -13.08 -17.77
CA HIS A 533 -16.21 -12.28 -16.98
C HIS A 533 -15.19 -13.12 -16.20
N GLN A 534 -15.35 -14.44 -16.12
CA GLN A 534 -14.47 -15.37 -15.36
C GLN A 534 -14.09 -14.80 -13.99
N LEU A 535 -15.09 -14.50 -13.15
CA LEU A 535 -14.88 -13.72 -11.93
C LEU A 535 -14.08 -14.47 -10.86
N PHE A 536 -14.21 -15.80 -10.82
CA PHE A 536 -13.68 -16.67 -9.77
C PHE A 536 -12.67 -17.71 -10.29
N GLY A 537 -12.18 -17.58 -11.53
CA GLY A 537 -11.26 -18.54 -12.13
C GLY A 537 -11.94 -19.72 -12.83
N GLN A 538 -11.13 -20.62 -13.39
CA GLN A 538 -11.59 -21.71 -14.27
C GLN A 538 -12.31 -22.82 -13.50
N ASP A 539 -11.84 -23.18 -12.30
CA ASP A 539 -12.42 -24.29 -11.53
C ASP A 539 -13.88 -24.00 -11.15
N ILE A 540 -14.20 -22.76 -10.77
CA ILE A 540 -15.57 -22.33 -10.49
C ILE A 540 -16.40 -22.23 -11.77
N GLU A 541 -15.79 -21.85 -12.90
CA GLU A 541 -16.46 -21.88 -14.20
C GLU A 541 -16.83 -23.31 -14.61
N ASP A 542 -15.94 -24.26 -14.38
CA ASP A 542 -16.16 -25.68 -14.63
C ASP A 542 -17.21 -26.22 -13.66
N ALA A 543 -17.21 -25.78 -12.40
CA ALA A 543 -18.25 -26.12 -11.41
C ALA A 543 -19.62 -25.57 -11.78
N ALA A 544 -19.68 -24.36 -12.33
CA ALA A 544 -20.93 -23.80 -12.86
C ALA A 544 -21.38 -24.53 -14.14
N LYS A 545 -20.47 -25.13 -14.92
CA LYS A 545 -20.84 -25.90 -16.13
C LYS A 545 -21.21 -27.35 -15.84
N ALA A 546 -20.74 -27.90 -14.72
CA ALA A 546 -21.03 -29.27 -14.31
C ALA A 546 -22.55 -29.50 -14.23
N LYS A 547 -23.00 -30.67 -14.66
CA LYS A 547 -24.44 -31.00 -14.63
C LYS A 547 -24.89 -31.15 -13.17
N GLU A 548 -26.14 -30.76 -12.90
CA GLU A 548 -26.79 -31.04 -11.61
C GLU A 548 -26.59 -32.52 -11.24
N GLY A 549 -25.81 -32.79 -10.19
CA GLY A 549 -25.48 -34.14 -9.70
C GLY A 549 -24.02 -34.56 -9.77
N GLU A 550 -23.13 -33.79 -10.42
CA GLU A 550 -21.68 -34.02 -10.29
C GLU A 550 -21.18 -33.42 -8.96
N GLU A 551 -20.60 -34.27 -8.10
CA GLU A 551 -19.95 -33.83 -6.86
C GLU A 551 -18.68 -33.05 -7.21
N MET A 552 -18.78 -31.73 -7.27
CA MET A 552 -17.63 -30.84 -7.32
C MET A 552 -17.06 -30.59 -5.92
N GLU A 553 -15.75 -30.38 -5.85
CA GLU A 553 -15.07 -29.99 -4.61
C GLU A 553 -15.63 -28.63 -4.15
N LYS A 554 -16.48 -28.66 -3.11
CA LYS A 554 -17.01 -27.46 -2.46
C LYS A 554 -15.85 -26.61 -1.93
N MET A 555 -16.13 -25.34 -1.59
CA MET A 555 -15.18 -24.48 -0.88
C MET A 555 -14.56 -25.29 0.28
N GLY A 556 -13.28 -25.65 0.14
CA GLY A 556 -12.66 -26.65 1.01
C GLY A 556 -12.78 -26.26 2.47
N ASN A 557 -12.86 -27.27 3.35
CA ASN A 557 -13.02 -27.05 4.79
C ASN A 557 -12.00 -26.01 5.30
N PRO A 558 -12.45 -24.87 5.87
CA PRO A 558 -11.54 -23.83 6.35
C PRO A 558 -10.54 -24.30 7.39
N THR A 559 -10.85 -25.36 8.15
CA THR A 559 -9.91 -25.89 9.16
C THR A 559 -8.66 -26.47 8.53
N ASP A 560 -8.78 -27.01 7.31
CA ASP A 560 -7.73 -27.78 6.63
C ASP A 560 -7.07 -26.95 5.51
N ALA A 561 -7.50 -25.71 5.33
CA ALA A 561 -6.99 -24.83 4.30
C ALA A 561 -5.51 -24.47 4.56
N SER A 562 -4.69 -24.66 3.52
CA SER A 562 -3.38 -24.02 3.47
C SER A 562 -3.54 -22.50 3.37
N MET A 563 -2.48 -21.77 3.69
CA MET A 563 -2.48 -20.31 3.60
C MET A 563 -2.82 -19.79 2.19
N ALA A 564 -2.33 -20.45 1.14
CA ALA A 564 -2.66 -20.11 -0.24
C ALA A 564 -4.14 -20.37 -0.57
N ARG A 565 -4.71 -21.48 -0.10
CA ARG A 565 -6.15 -21.76 -0.25
C ARG A 565 -7.01 -20.76 0.51
N ALA A 566 -6.60 -20.38 1.72
CA ALA A 566 -7.27 -19.34 2.50
C ALA A 566 -7.27 -18.00 1.75
N ALA A 567 -6.17 -17.65 1.09
CA ALA A 567 -6.05 -16.47 0.23
C ALA A 567 -7.04 -16.47 -0.94
N SER A 568 -7.06 -17.58 -1.69
CA SER A 568 -7.96 -17.78 -2.83
C SER A 568 -9.41 -17.65 -2.37
N ALA A 569 -9.78 -18.35 -1.29
CA ALA A 569 -11.11 -18.25 -0.69
C ALA A 569 -11.45 -16.81 -0.29
N ILE A 570 -10.55 -16.11 0.41
CA ILE A 570 -10.76 -14.70 0.80
C ILE A 570 -10.98 -13.79 -0.43
N SER A 571 -10.23 -14.01 -1.52
CA SER A 571 -10.40 -13.28 -2.76
C SER A 571 -11.77 -13.54 -3.40
N HIS A 572 -12.24 -14.80 -3.40
CA HIS A 572 -13.60 -15.15 -3.82
C HIS A 572 -14.66 -14.45 -2.97
N LEU A 573 -14.52 -14.44 -1.64
CA LEU A 573 -15.44 -13.75 -0.74
C LEU A 573 -15.54 -12.24 -1.05
N SER A 574 -14.41 -11.58 -1.29
CA SER A 574 -14.40 -10.15 -1.67
C SER A 574 -15.12 -9.91 -3.00
N THR A 575 -14.90 -10.80 -3.98
CA THR A 575 -15.50 -10.73 -5.31
C THR A 575 -17.02 -10.93 -5.25
N ILE A 576 -17.51 -11.87 -4.43
CA ILE A 576 -18.95 -12.09 -4.19
C ILE A 576 -19.61 -10.81 -3.69
N LEU A 577 -19.04 -10.18 -2.66
CA LEU A 577 -19.64 -8.99 -2.05
C LEU A 577 -19.62 -7.79 -3.00
N GLU A 578 -18.52 -7.58 -3.71
CA GLU A 578 -18.39 -6.49 -4.68
C GLU A 578 -19.40 -6.64 -5.82
N TYR A 579 -19.57 -7.85 -6.34
CA TYR A 579 -20.58 -8.14 -7.35
C TYR A 579 -21.99 -7.91 -6.80
N ALA A 580 -22.30 -8.42 -5.61
CA ALA A 580 -23.61 -8.26 -4.99
C ALA A 580 -23.96 -6.77 -4.77
N ILE A 581 -23.01 -5.96 -4.28
CA ILE A 581 -23.19 -4.51 -4.12
C ILE A 581 -23.40 -3.82 -5.48
N ALA A 582 -22.63 -4.21 -6.51
CA ALA A 582 -22.77 -3.65 -7.85
C ALA A 582 -24.17 -3.91 -8.43
N ARG A 583 -24.70 -5.12 -8.24
CA ARG A 583 -26.07 -5.51 -8.65
C ARG A 583 -27.14 -4.81 -7.82
N CYS A 584 -26.89 -4.58 -6.53
CA CYS A 584 -27.79 -3.82 -5.65
C CYS A 584 -27.96 -2.36 -6.12
N ALA A 585 -26.89 -1.77 -6.68
CA ALA A 585 -26.87 -0.40 -7.18
C ALA A 585 -27.55 -0.21 -8.55
N GLU A 586 -27.89 -1.30 -9.26
CA GLU A 586 -28.50 -1.21 -10.58
C GLU A 586 -29.97 -0.78 -10.52
N PRO A 587 -30.41 0.12 -11.43
CA PRO A 587 -31.79 0.58 -11.47
C PRO A 587 -32.73 -0.51 -12.01
N ASP A 588 -33.93 -0.57 -11.44
CA ASP A 588 -34.97 -1.56 -11.78
C ASP A 588 -35.34 -1.59 -13.27
N ALA A 589 -35.24 -0.47 -13.97
CA ALA A 589 -35.54 -0.37 -15.40
C ALA A 589 -34.59 -1.22 -16.27
N ILE A 590 -33.31 -1.33 -15.88
CA ILE A 590 -32.31 -2.13 -16.63
C ILE A 590 -32.53 -3.62 -16.38
N LEU A 591 -32.92 -3.98 -15.16
CA LEU A 591 -33.13 -5.37 -14.76
C LEU A 591 -34.39 -6.00 -15.38
N ASN A 592 -35.44 -5.21 -15.60
CA ASN A 592 -36.71 -5.69 -16.14
C ASN A 592 -36.80 -5.63 -17.68
N GLY A 593 -35.70 -5.36 -18.40
CA GLY A 593 -35.67 -5.33 -19.86
C GLY A 593 -36.57 -4.25 -20.50
N GLY A 594 -36.99 -3.24 -19.72
CA GLY A 594 -37.91 -2.20 -20.17
C GLY A 594 -37.18 -1.12 -20.99
N ILE A 595 -37.21 -1.25 -22.31
CA ILE A 595 -36.47 -0.37 -23.25
C ILE A 595 -36.98 1.11 -23.28
N ASN A 596 -38.11 1.46 -22.63
CA ASN A 596 -38.79 2.74 -22.89
C ASN A 596 -39.14 3.58 -21.65
N VAL A 597 -38.22 3.74 -20.68
CA VAL A 597 -38.43 4.73 -19.60
C VAL A 597 -37.59 5.98 -19.88
N ALA A 598 -38.28 7.11 -20.10
CA ALA A 598 -37.68 8.42 -20.32
C ALA A 598 -36.64 8.76 -19.23
N PRO A 599 -35.54 9.47 -19.58
CA PRO A 599 -34.44 9.71 -18.65
C PRO A 599 -34.92 10.58 -17.48
N PRO A 600 -34.87 10.11 -16.22
CA PRO A 600 -35.30 10.93 -15.11
C PRO A 600 -34.20 11.90 -14.69
N VAL A 601 -34.69 13.08 -14.33
CA VAL A 601 -34.07 14.29 -13.77
C VAL A 601 -32.92 14.01 -12.78
N ALA A 602 -31.80 14.73 -12.98
CA ALA A 602 -30.54 14.73 -12.22
C ALA A 602 -29.81 13.38 -12.13
N HIS A 603 -28.93 13.14 -13.11
CA HIS A 603 -28.12 11.92 -13.25
C HIS A 603 -27.13 11.72 -12.10
N GLU A 604 -27.55 11.02 -11.04
CA GLU A 604 -26.61 10.39 -10.12
C GLU A 604 -25.69 9.47 -10.93
N THR A 605 -24.38 9.70 -10.86
CA THR A 605 -23.42 8.92 -11.63
C THR A 605 -23.45 7.46 -11.20
N ALA A 606 -23.07 6.52 -12.08
CA ALA A 606 -22.99 5.10 -11.70
C ALA A 606 -22.07 4.88 -10.48
N GLN A 607 -21.03 5.70 -10.35
CA GLN A 607 -20.12 5.68 -9.21
C GLN A 607 -20.80 6.14 -7.91
N GLN A 608 -21.54 7.25 -7.93
CA GLN A 608 -22.29 7.73 -6.77
C GLN A 608 -23.31 6.69 -6.27
N ARG A 609 -24.05 6.05 -7.19
CA ARG A 609 -24.98 4.97 -6.85
C ARG A 609 -24.30 3.78 -6.18
N ARG A 610 -23.13 3.37 -6.69
CA ARG A 610 -22.33 2.30 -6.08
C ARG A 610 -21.85 2.67 -4.68
N HIS A 611 -21.38 3.90 -4.47
CA HIS A 611 -20.98 4.38 -3.14
C HIS A 611 -22.16 4.38 -2.17
N ARG A 612 -23.33 4.84 -2.60
CA ARG A 612 -24.56 4.80 -1.82
C ARG A 612 -24.96 3.36 -1.47
N ALA A 613 -25.04 2.47 -2.46
CA ALA A 613 -25.36 1.07 -2.24
C ALA A 613 -24.36 0.41 -1.28
N ARG A 614 -23.07 0.68 -1.40
CA ARG A 614 -22.04 0.19 -0.47
C ARG A 614 -22.31 0.68 0.97
N ALA A 615 -22.67 1.96 1.15
CA ALA A 615 -22.99 2.51 2.46
C ALA A 615 -24.26 1.89 3.06
N ASP A 616 -25.29 1.68 2.24
CA ASP A 616 -26.56 1.05 2.65
C ASP A 616 -26.34 -0.42 3.05
N VAL A 617 -25.56 -1.16 2.25
CA VAL A 617 -25.19 -2.55 2.55
C VAL A 617 -24.33 -2.64 3.81
N PHE A 618 -23.42 -1.69 4.01
CA PHE A 618 -22.65 -1.59 5.26
C PHE A 618 -23.57 -1.40 6.48
N GLN A 619 -24.59 -0.53 6.40
CA GLN A 619 -25.56 -0.37 7.50
C GLN A 619 -26.39 -1.65 7.72
N ALA A 620 -26.82 -2.32 6.66
CA ALA A 620 -27.53 -3.59 6.78
C ALA A 620 -26.67 -4.68 7.44
N CYS A 621 -25.39 -4.77 7.08
CA CYS A 621 -24.43 -5.65 7.74
C CYS A 621 -24.26 -5.32 9.24
N CYS A 622 -24.17 -4.03 9.59
CA CYS A 622 -24.13 -3.60 11.01
C CYS A 622 -25.35 -4.09 11.79
N LYS A 623 -26.54 -4.05 11.19
CA LYS A 623 -27.78 -4.54 11.80
C LYS A 623 -27.73 -6.06 12.00
N GLU A 624 -27.40 -6.82 10.96
CA GLU A 624 -27.30 -8.29 11.04
C GLU A 624 -26.28 -8.75 12.09
N LEU A 625 -25.14 -8.06 12.20
CA LEU A 625 -24.13 -8.32 13.25
C LEU A 625 -24.60 -7.91 14.64
N SER A 626 -25.39 -6.85 14.75
CA SER A 626 -25.99 -6.42 16.02
C SER A 626 -26.97 -7.45 16.54
N ASP A 627 -27.83 -7.95 15.66
CA ASP A 627 -28.81 -9.00 15.98
C ASP A 627 -28.10 -10.31 16.36
N SER A 628 -27.09 -10.71 15.59
CA SER A 628 -26.26 -11.91 15.87
C SER A 628 -25.54 -11.81 17.21
N PHE A 629 -24.96 -10.65 17.53
CA PHE A 629 -24.30 -10.40 18.80
C PHE A 629 -25.26 -10.53 19.99
N LEU A 630 -26.46 -9.93 19.90
CA LEU A 630 -27.45 -9.99 20.97
C LEU A 630 -27.92 -11.42 21.22
N ILE A 631 -28.04 -12.22 20.17
CA ILE A 631 -28.36 -13.64 20.29
C ILE A 631 -27.22 -14.41 20.97
N ALA A 632 -25.98 -14.24 20.50
CA ALA A 632 -24.81 -14.91 21.08
C ALA A 632 -24.65 -14.58 22.57
N ARG A 633 -24.89 -13.32 22.96
CA ARG A 633 -24.86 -12.89 24.36
C ARG A 633 -25.92 -13.59 25.21
N ARG A 634 -27.16 -13.71 24.72
CA ARG A 634 -28.23 -14.42 25.45
C ARG A 634 -27.86 -15.88 25.70
N SER A 635 -27.12 -16.51 24.78
CA SER A 635 -26.68 -17.90 24.94
C SER A 635 -25.57 -18.09 26.00
N GLU A 636 -24.80 -17.05 26.32
CA GLU A 636 -23.76 -17.10 27.37
C GLU A 636 -24.32 -16.79 28.79
N GLU A 637 -25.54 -16.28 28.92
CA GLU A 637 -26.13 -15.99 30.23
C GLU A 637 -26.41 -17.30 31.00
N PRO A 638 -25.89 -17.46 32.24
CA PRO A 638 -26.04 -18.70 33.00
C PRO A 638 -27.51 -19.01 33.27
N ALA A 639 -27.91 -20.27 33.04
CA ALA A 639 -29.30 -20.74 33.09
C ALA A 639 -30.03 -20.53 34.44
N ASN A 640 -29.33 -20.08 35.48
CA ASN A 640 -29.87 -19.87 36.83
C ASN A 640 -30.93 -18.74 36.92
N HIS A 641 -31.06 -17.87 35.91
CA HIS A 641 -32.14 -16.86 35.86
C HIS A 641 -33.39 -17.31 35.08
N HIS A 642 -33.42 -18.52 34.49
CA HIS A 642 -34.52 -18.97 33.63
C HIS A 642 -35.74 -19.58 34.36
N LEU A 643 -35.76 -19.61 35.70
CA LEU A 643 -36.88 -20.19 36.45
C LEU A 643 -38.22 -19.44 36.28
N HIS A 644 -38.23 -18.23 35.70
CA HIS A 644 -39.45 -17.45 35.46
C HIS A 644 -39.85 -17.20 33.99
N ARG A 645 -39.11 -17.71 33.00
CA ARG A 645 -39.40 -17.47 31.57
C ARG A 645 -39.97 -18.72 30.89
N LYS A 646 -41.15 -19.18 31.32
CA LYS A 646 -41.73 -20.45 30.85
C LYS A 646 -42.59 -20.40 29.59
N ASP A 647 -43.02 -19.23 29.08
CA ASP A 647 -44.06 -19.20 28.04
C ASP A 647 -43.78 -18.38 26.77
N GLU A 648 -42.54 -17.91 26.56
CA GLU A 648 -42.15 -17.34 25.25
C GLU A 648 -41.46 -18.41 24.41
N THR A 649 -42.25 -19.31 23.82
CA THR A 649 -41.80 -20.14 22.70
C THR A 649 -41.55 -19.23 21.49
N HIS A 650 -40.41 -18.55 21.46
CA HIS A 650 -39.87 -18.00 20.23
C HIS A 650 -39.62 -19.19 19.30
N THR A 651 -40.53 -19.41 18.37
CA THR A 651 -40.33 -20.31 17.24
C THR A 651 -39.09 -19.80 16.51
N ALA A 652 -37.97 -20.50 16.71
CA ALA A 652 -36.73 -20.24 16.01
C ALA A 652 -37.06 -20.21 14.51
N THR A 653 -37.06 -19.00 13.96
CA THR A 653 -37.43 -18.80 12.56
C THR A 653 -36.23 -19.31 11.79
N VAL A 654 -36.30 -20.56 11.32
CA VAL A 654 -35.26 -21.16 10.48
C VAL A 654 -34.91 -20.14 9.41
N GLU A 655 -33.65 -19.68 9.39
CA GLU A 655 -33.21 -18.68 8.43
C GLU A 655 -33.52 -19.22 7.03
N LYS A 656 -34.34 -18.47 6.28
CA LYS A 656 -34.65 -18.86 4.91
C LYS A 656 -33.35 -18.80 4.09
N PRO A 657 -33.02 -19.86 3.32
CA PRO A 657 -31.86 -19.85 2.45
C PRO A 657 -31.91 -18.62 1.54
N ILE A 658 -30.75 -18.04 1.24
CA ILE A 658 -30.64 -16.88 0.37
C ILE A 658 -31.03 -17.33 -1.04
N SER A 659 -32.25 -16.99 -1.46
CA SER A 659 -32.73 -17.32 -2.80
C SER A 659 -32.08 -16.38 -3.82
N THR A 660 -31.16 -16.93 -4.59
CA THR A 660 -30.39 -16.30 -5.67
C THR A 660 -31.12 -16.31 -7.01
N HIS A 661 -32.21 -17.07 -7.14
CA HIS A 661 -33.05 -17.11 -8.35
C HIS A 661 -33.69 -15.75 -8.69
N LYS A 662 -33.63 -14.77 -7.78
CA LYS A 662 -34.00 -13.39 -8.09
C LYS A 662 -32.80 -12.71 -8.75
N ALA A 663 -33.02 -12.10 -9.93
CA ALA A 663 -32.01 -11.34 -10.67
C ALA A 663 -31.38 -10.15 -9.89
N ARG A 664 -31.88 -9.84 -8.69
CA ARG A 664 -31.51 -8.67 -7.88
C ARG A 664 -31.18 -9.09 -6.44
N PHE A 665 -30.00 -8.67 -5.97
CA PHE A 665 -29.67 -8.66 -4.55
C PHE A 665 -30.22 -7.37 -3.93
N ASP A 666 -31.05 -7.49 -2.90
CA ASP A 666 -31.47 -6.34 -2.09
C ASP A 666 -30.42 -6.00 -1.03
N VAL A 667 -30.52 -4.79 -0.47
CA VAL A 667 -29.56 -4.25 0.52
C VAL A 667 -29.44 -5.17 1.74
N VAL A 668 -30.56 -5.73 2.21
CA VAL A 668 -30.62 -6.62 3.37
C VAL A 668 -29.89 -7.94 3.09
N THR A 669 -30.15 -8.55 1.93
CA THR A 669 -29.48 -9.77 1.46
C THR A 669 -27.98 -9.54 1.37
N CYS A 670 -27.54 -8.43 0.76
CA CYS A 670 -26.12 -8.08 0.72
C CYS A 670 -25.51 -7.88 2.12
N GLY A 671 -26.26 -7.31 3.06
CA GLY A 671 -25.86 -7.18 4.47
C GLY A 671 -25.64 -8.54 5.14
N ARG A 672 -26.51 -9.52 4.87
CA ARG A 672 -26.37 -10.90 5.35
C ARG A 672 -25.18 -11.61 4.71
N ILE A 673 -25.00 -11.46 3.39
CA ILE A 673 -23.82 -11.98 2.68
C ILE A 673 -22.54 -11.44 3.31
N ALA A 674 -22.47 -10.13 3.59
CA ALA A 674 -21.32 -9.53 4.26
C ALA A 674 -21.08 -10.13 5.66
N ARG A 675 -22.13 -10.41 6.44
CA ARG A 675 -22.01 -11.13 7.73
C ARG A 675 -21.46 -12.54 7.54
N TYR A 676 -21.99 -13.33 6.61
CA TYR A 676 -21.49 -14.68 6.32
C TYR A 676 -20.03 -14.67 5.87
N ILE A 677 -19.63 -13.69 5.05
CA ILE A 677 -18.24 -13.50 4.66
C ILE A 677 -17.34 -13.26 5.88
N ILE A 678 -17.75 -12.40 6.83
CA ILE A 678 -17.00 -12.15 8.06
C ILE A 678 -16.88 -13.42 8.90
N LEU A 679 -17.97 -14.17 9.03
CA LEU A 679 -17.97 -15.44 9.74
C LEU A 679 -17.00 -16.43 9.10
N VAL A 680 -17.14 -16.71 7.79
CA VAL A 680 -16.29 -17.64 7.06
C VAL A 680 -14.82 -17.20 7.04
N TRP A 681 -14.55 -15.92 6.83
CA TRP A 681 -13.19 -15.35 6.90
C TRP A 681 -12.51 -15.68 8.24
N SER A 682 -13.25 -15.58 9.35
CA SER A 682 -12.70 -15.86 10.68
C SER A 682 -12.28 -17.33 10.85
N TYR A 683 -12.76 -18.24 9.98
CA TYR A 683 -12.36 -19.64 9.94
C TYR A 683 -11.22 -19.94 8.96
N TYR A 684 -10.98 -19.09 7.96
CA TYR A 684 -9.82 -19.22 7.04
C TYR A 684 -8.56 -18.52 7.55
N VAL A 685 -8.70 -17.46 8.33
CA VAL A 685 -7.58 -16.62 8.75
C VAL A 685 -6.50 -17.42 9.49
N THR A 686 -5.22 -17.13 9.18
CA THR A 686 -4.06 -17.65 9.91
C THR A 686 -3.93 -16.92 11.24
N ILE A 687 -3.70 -17.68 12.31
CA ILE A 687 -3.57 -17.16 13.67
C ILE A 687 -2.16 -16.68 13.93
N VAL A 688 -2.03 -15.40 14.23
CA VAL A 688 -0.77 -14.78 14.63
C VAL A 688 -0.61 -14.88 16.16
N VAL A 689 0.55 -15.35 16.59
CA VAL A 689 0.89 -15.61 17.99
C VAL A 689 2.12 -14.79 18.38
N TRP A 690 1.99 -13.94 19.40
CA TRP A 690 3.05 -13.03 19.82
C TRP A 690 3.83 -13.49 21.06
N ASN A 691 3.27 -14.43 21.84
CA ASN A 691 3.89 -15.06 23.01
C ASN A 691 3.61 -16.57 23.05
N ASP A 692 4.36 -17.29 23.89
CA ASP A 692 4.27 -18.76 23.96
C ASP A 692 2.97 -19.24 24.62
N GLU A 693 2.38 -18.45 25.52
CA GLU A 693 1.09 -18.76 26.15
C GLU A 693 -0.05 -18.79 25.13
N GLU A 694 -0.10 -17.79 24.23
CA GLU A 694 -1.05 -17.74 23.13
C GLU A 694 -0.84 -18.90 22.15
N ASN A 695 0.39 -19.41 22.00
CA ASN A 695 0.68 -20.52 21.09
C ASN A 695 -0.10 -21.78 21.45
N VAL A 696 -0.14 -22.13 22.75
CA VAL A 696 -0.86 -23.31 23.21
C VAL A 696 -2.36 -23.16 22.97
N GLU A 697 -2.92 -21.97 23.23
CA GLU A 697 -4.32 -21.68 22.95
C GLU A 697 -4.61 -21.68 21.44
N ALA A 698 -3.70 -21.16 20.62
CA ALA A 698 -3.83 -21.09 19.16
C ALA A 698 -3.77 -22.49 18.54
N LEU A 699 -2.82 -23.34 18.94
CA LEU A 699 -2.71 -24.73 18.49
C LEU A 699 -3.97 -25.53 18.84
N LYS A 700 -4.52 -25.36 20.04
CA LYS A 700 -5.80 -25.97 20.42
C LYS A 700 -6.95 -25.46 19.55
N PHE A 701 -6.93 -24.18 19.20
CA PHE A 701 -7.97 -23.54 18.40
C PHE A 701 -7.93 -23.96 16.92
N VAL A 702 -6.75 -24.12 16.33
CA VAL A 702 -6.60 -24.56 14.92
C VAL A 702 -6.61 -26.10 14.77
N GLY A 703 -6.55 -26.83 15.87
CA GLY A 703 -6.52 -28.29 15.88
C GLY A 703 -5.21 -28.84 15.32
N ASN A 704 -5.29 -29.78 14.37
CA ASN A 704 -4.12 -30.45 13.82
C ASN A 704 -3.34 -29.63 12.79
N ASN A 705 -3.91 -28.53 12.29
CA ASN A 705 -3.34 -27.75 11.21
C ASN A 705 -2.36 -26.68 11.74
N LYS A 706 -1.14 -27.11 12.09
CA LYS A 706 -0.08 -26.23 12.61
C LYS A 706 0.34 -25.14 11.62
N ASP A 707 0.12 -25.33 10.32
CA ASP A 707 0.43 -24.32 9.30
C ASP A 707 -0.38 -23.03 9.45
N ARG A 708 -1.48 -23.09 10.20
CA ARG A 708 -2.33 -21.95 10.51
C ARG A 708 -1.87 -21.13 11.70
N VAL A 709 -0.73 -21.46 12.31
CA VAL A 709 -0.12 -20.65 13.37
C VAL A 709 1.12 -19.98 12.82
N TYR A 710 1.20 -18.66 12.96
CA TYR A 710 2.35 -17.86 12.56
C TYR A 710 2.93 -17.11 13.76
N HIS A 711 4.25 -17.22 13.92
CA HIS A 711 5.03 -16.47 14.90
C HIS A 711 5.77 -15.35 14.18
N PRO A 712 5.36 -14.07 14.34
CA PRO A 712 6.04 -12.96 13.72
C PRO A 712 7.48 -12.86 14.21
N VAL A 713 8.40 -12.75 13.27
CA VAL A 713 9.80 -12.43 13.56
C VAL A 713 9.89 -10.93 13.85
N ASP A 714 10.29 -10.54 15.06
CA ASP A 714 10.73 -9.16 15.31
C ASP A 714 12.13 -8.97 14.74
N LEU A 715 12.19 -8.53 13.48
CA LEU A 715 13.44 -8.25 12.79
C LEU A 715 14.29 -7.19 13.50
N ASN A 716 13.73 -6.39 14.41
CA ASN A 716 14.47 -5.42 15.22
C ASN A 716 15.16 -6.06 16.43
N GLU A 717 14.66 -7.19 16.92
CA GLU A 717 15.30 -7.97 17.99
C GLU A 717 16.49 -8.79 17.46
N LEU A 718 16.65 -8.91 16.13
CA LEU A 718 17.84 -9.51 15.54
C LEU A 718 19.07 -8.66 15.87
N PRO A 719 20.12 -9.24 16.50
CA PRO A 719 21.28 -8.51 16.98
C PRO A 719 21.87 -7.61 15.90
N ARG A 720 22.22 -6.36 16.23
CA ARG A 720 22.95 -5.48 15.29
C ARG A 720 24.32 -6.05 14.91
N SER A 721 24.93 -6.86 15.80
CA SER A 721 26.16 -7.60 15.50
C SER A 721 25.98 -8.67 14.42
N CYS A 722 24.75 -9.04 14.05
CA CYS A 722 24.48 -9.94 12.92
C CYS A 722 24.81 -9.36 11.54
N PHE A 723 25.32 -8.12 11.49
CA PHE A 723 25.36 -7.34 10.27
C PHE A 723 26.68 -6.58 10.06
N LEU A 724 27.67 -6.72 10.94
CA LEU A 724 28.94 -6.00 10.87
C LEU A 724 30.16 -6.89 10.53
N SER A 725 29.97 -8.14 10.10
CA SER A 725 31.08 -9.04 9.72
C SER A 725 31.40 -9.01 8.24
#